data_AF-A0A1V6FN75-F1
#
_entry.id   AF-A0A1V6FN75-F1
#
_cell.length_a   1.000
_cell.length_b   1.000
_cell.length_c   1.000
_cell.angle_alpha   90.00
_cell.angle_beta   90.00
_cell.angle_gamma   90.00
#
_symmetry.space_group_name_H-M   'P 1'
#
loop_
_entity.id
_entity.type
_entity.pdbx_description
1 polymer ?
#
loop_
_entity_poly.entity_id
_entity_poly.type
_entity_poly.pdbx_seq_one_letter_code
_entity_poly.pdbx_strand_id
1 'polypeptide(L)'
;MKIDFRIEWGYQFLYSRRHYHPQYIWDGHLECEKGHLESLSLYHYPRCISGPTSCPKEIPLTGNSWQETTRRALSGLHVIAEVEPDAVFHLVTASGTFDFTAQQIAQEGRIVFEVGPKYGYCHISVIRTGFLWFRPPLRAGEAALNADELPLPVHEWARMRSAWLAPGDAVRFSAHLTQNGEQIFHLIAMAAKYFDPEVENQVCDTFPMILKCDGVPVAEFKHYFRKHYVVQILEDVWTRFKAAAGTHEFELVNLNPRFFLLINRISFLPSAAPAEELVLPRWVITGEQAYGRIHHSGAPCSCVVHYAGMSQELRLNPGWNEFPFILSEPGLNVEFVTDTNLRGMVAEVWKVPAEKHPLMVGADLTSVPHDDSGEMEWLLDYMNRTRMGNLIVIRSHLYQDYDGRQHRKVDDALLEKWGKYCLEHGIHVEAATDFESGALARAAGNMMHAAGYHELTGVLYAVDPDHEIRPESMREATENYVAFLREKVDRIHRSVRLVSFGDASGGQRYCYQAGVDYIRAETMVPNTMHLCSLARTASEAMSDGAWGVHVATQHAMQPYFANQLGLFFLSLYQSWMMGANMFYEEDSLFVMWKEERQCWDDALTSGKRQMLREFYHFVMTHPRQGYSCRPIAFLEGRYAAPFNGFVCGGEQDPHYSVWGQFGRNLPEWGHAQPEKCRQLLDVLMPGCLTHPLRQKYEKQRHFFAGTPYGDFDEVPVESDSGFFHRYKLLLNLGWNTLIPEDYDKLRDFVREGGTLFSGLPQFGTQEKRDFTDFRLFRSGDLSELCGIKVFGPTSHEFSGQWNCAGREMIPEVELSAMPSDFPGEDGSCRLAAVELAGAEVAAWDAVTALPLLTRYRYGKGVVYVITAWAYPGHEALQRFAAAWIHKLAGEHRGEWFVKDPSKEVFWTVRRFDDARCGQLFMLNTDWTLPGNRKSVEVHAGALCFDYEVIERVPAMLTVVGSKVLETAPKNYLEFCGVHDNSAEFSLHSCGNAVVKVRSAAGVREISLPATPGGAVFQVELD
;
A
#
# COMPACT_ATOMS: atom_id res chain seq x y z
N MET A 1 -12.33 -36.99 -23.70
CA MET A 1 -13.03 -35.71 -23.42
C MET A 1 -12.23 -34.61 -24.05
N LYS A 2 -12.87 -33.61 -24.65
CA LYS A 2 -12.16 -32.43 -25.15
C LYS A 2 -11.95 -31.45 -23.99
N ILE A 3 -10.74 -30.91 -23.87
CA ILE A 3 -10.37 -29.90 -22.89
C ILE A 3 -9.70 -28.72 -23.59
N ASP A 4 -10.00 -27.52 -23.11
CA ASP A 4 -9.58 -26.23 -23.65
C ASP A 4 -9.11 -25.39 -22.47
N PHE A 5 -7.83 -25.03 -22.48
CA PHE A 5 -7.17 -24.32 -21.40
C PHE A 5 -5.93 -23.56 -21.86
N ARG A 6 -5.51 -22.59 -21.06
CA ARG A 6 -4.25 -21.86 -21.23
C ARG A 6 -3.30 -22.14 -20.08
N ILE A 7 -2.02 -22.02 -20.35
CA ILE A 7 -0.93 -22.07 -19.37
C ILE A 7 -0.24 -20.70 -19.45
N GLU A 8 -0.41 -19.85 -18.45
CA GLU A 8 0.23 -18.52 -18.42
C GLU A 8 1.40 -18.53 -17.44
N TRP A 9 2.52 -17.89 -17.79
CA TRP A 9 3.70 -17.82 -16.92
C TRP A 9 4.42 -16.47 -16.93
N GLY A 10 5.09 -16.17 -15.83
CA GLY A 10 5.84 -14.94 -15.60
C GLY A 10 5.30 -14.12 -14.43
N TYR A 11 5.55 -12.81 -14.48
CA TYR A 11 5.18 -11.85 -13.45
C TYR A 11 5.35 -10.41 -13.97
N GLN A 12 4.68 -9.47 -13.32
CA GLN A 12 4.85 -8.04 -13.51
C GLN A 12 4.86 -7.35 -12.15
N PHE A 13 5.81 -6.43 -11.95
CA PHE A 13 5.74 -5.35 -10.97
C PHE A 13 5.47 -4.07 -11.75
N LEU A 14 4.50 -3.24 -11.36
CA LEU A 14 4.45 -1.89 -11.91
C LEU A 14 5.49 -1.02 -11.20
N TYR A 15 5.76 0.11 -11.84
CA TYR A 15 6.62 1.16 -11.30
C TYR A 15 8.05 0.76 -10.97
N SER A 16 8.50 -0.46 -11.28
CA SER A 16 9.88 -0.92 -11.10
C SER A 16 10.51 -1.29 -12.44
N ARG A 17 11.79 -0.93 -12.66
CA ARG A 17 12.48 -1.07 -13.95
C ARG A 17 12.90 -2.49 -14.28
N ARG A 18 12.90 -2.83 -15.57
CA ARG A 18 13.01 -4.22 -16.05
C ARG A 18 14.37 -4.86 -15.73
N HIS A 19 15.45 -4.08 -15.72
CA HIS A 19 16.80 -4.60 -15.48
C HIS A 19 17.09 -5.00 -14.03
N TYR A 20 16.28 -4.57 -13.06
CA TYR A 20 16.42 -5.01 -11.67
C TYR A 20 15.68 -6.31 -11.32
N HIS A 21 14.93 -6.88 -12.27
CA HIS A 21 14.15 -8.10 -12.03
C HIS A 21 14.75 -9.36 -12.68
N PRO A 22 14.51 -10.56 -12.11
CA PRO A 22 15.05 -11.82 -12.62
C PRO A 22 14.56 -12.20 -14.02
N GLN A 23 15.41 -12.89 -14.76
CA GLN A 23 15.07 -13.49 -16.05
C GLN A 23 14.76 -14.98 -15.86
N TYR A 24 13.62 -15.43 -16.36
CA TYR A 24 13.22 -16.85 -16.36
C TYR A 24 13.22 -17.38 -17.79
N ILE A 25 13.76 -18.57 -17.96
CA ILE A 25 13.89 -19.26 -19.25
C ILE A 25 12.82 -20.35 -19.30
N TRP A 26 11.97 -20.30 -20.32
CA TRP A 26 10.81 -21.17 -20.46
C TRP A 26 10.95 -22.17 -21.60
N ASP A 27 12.09 -22.18 -22.29
CA ASP A 27 12.48 -23.20 -23.27
C ASP A 27 12.10 -24.59 -22.76
N GLY A 28 11.31 -25.31 -23.55
CA GLY A 28 10.58 -26.44 -23.02
C GLY A 28 9.63 -27.11 -24.01
N HIS A 29 8.86 -28.07 -23.49
CA HIS A 29 7.84 -28.80 -24.24
C HIS A 29 6.69 -29.28 -23.34
N LEU A 30 5.56 -29.62 -23.96
CA LEU A 30 4.37 -30.14 -23.29
C LEU A 30 4.13 -31.59 -23.70
N GLU A 31 4.00 -32.50 -22.74
CA GLU A 31 3.60 -33.88 -22.96
C GLU A 31 2.19 -34.14 -22.42
N CYS A 32 1.50 -35.15 -22.97
CA CYS A 32 0.17 -35.58 -22.53
C CYS A 32 0.11 -37.10 -22.52
N GLU A 33 -0.09 -37.69 -21.34
CA GLU A 33 -0.38 -39.11 -21.19
C GLU A 33 -1.89 -39.38 -21.32
N LYS A 34 -2.27 -40.52 -21.92
CA LYS A 34 -3.67 -40.94 -22.12
C LYS A 34 -4.54 -39.91 -22.86
N GLY A 35 -3.98 -39.33 -23.92
CA GLY A 35 -4.67 -38.39 -24.77
C GLY A 35 -3.80 -37.94 -25.94
N HIS A 36 -4.24 -36.91 -26.64
CA HIS A 36 -3.42 -36.20 -27.61
C HIS A 36 -3.74 -34.71 -27.63
N LEU A 37 -2.71 -33.90 -27.93
CA LEU A 37 -2.88 -32.47 -28.18
C LEU A 37 -3.47 -32.29 -29.59
N GLU A 38 -4.62 -31.61 -29.69
CA GLU A 38 -5.22 -31.24 -30.98
C GLU A 38 -4.54 -30.00 -31.56
N SER A 39 -4.29 -28.99 -30.72
CA SER A 39 -3.57 -27.77 -31.08
C SER A 39 -2.80 -27.21 -29.89
N LEU A 40 -1.65 -26.63 -30.19
CA LEU A 40 -0.80 -25.91 -29.25
C LEU A 40 -0.36 -24.60 -29.89
N SER A 41 -0.52 -23.48 -29.18
CA SER A 41 -0.08 -22.17 -29.63
C SER A 41 0.67 -21.43 -28.52
N LEU A 42 1.67 -20.64 -28.89
CA LEU A 42 2.41 -19.76 -27.99
C LEU A 42 1.69 -18.42 -27.83
N TYR A 43 1.59 -17.92 -26.59
CA TYR A 43 0.96 -16.65 -26.23
C TYR A 43 2.02 -15.60 -25.90
N HIS A 44 2.11 -14.55 -26.72
CA HIS A 44 2.94 -13.37 -26.41
C HIS A 44 2.08 -12.18 -26.00
N TYR A 45 2.20 -11.75 -24.75
CA TYR A 45 1.48 -10.57 -24.26
C TYR A 45 2.13 -9.27 -24.77
N PRO A 46 1.33 -8.28 -25.24
CA PRO A 46 1.82 -6.94 -25.51
C PRO A 46 2.51 -6.34 -24.29
N ARG A 47 3.68 -5.71 -24.47
CA ARG A 47 4.36 -5.01 -23.37
C ARG A 47 3.63 -3.72 -23.05
N CYS A 48 3.14 -3.61 -21.83
CA CYS A 48 2.49 -2.42 -21.30
C CYS A 48 3.01 -2.18 -19.87
N ILE A 49 3.30 -0.91 -19.53
CA ILE A 49 3.75 -0.55 -18.19
C ILE A 49 2.66 -0.77 -17.14
N SER A 50 1.38 -0.69 -17.53
CA SER A 50 0.23 -0.95 -16.67
C SER A 50 -0.09 -2.45 -16.47
N GLY A 51 0.82 -3.35 -16.84
CA GLY A 51 0.60 -4.80 -16.76
C GLY A 51 -0.03 -5.40 -18.02
N PRO A 52 -0.47 -6.67 -17.99
CA PRO A 52 -1.04 -7.37 -19.14
C PRO A 52 -2.48 -6.90 -19.42
N THR A 53 -2.61 -5.68 -19.93
CA THR A 53 -3.92 -5.02 -20.09
C THR A 53 -4.73 -5.51 -21.29
N SER A 54 -4.08 -6.29 -22.16
CA SER A 54 -4.57 -6.76 -23.47
C SER A 54 -4.37 -8.27 -23.66
N CYS A 55 -5.16 -8.85 -24.57
CA CYS A 55 -5.03 -10.24 -25.00
C CYS A 55 -3.63 -10.56 -25.56
N PRO A 56 -3.15 -11.81 -25.40
CA PRO A 56 -1.93 -12.26 -26.04
C PRO A 56 -2.11 -12.41 -27.55
N LYS A 57 -1.03 -12.23 -28.30
CA LYS A 57 -0.97 -12.70 -29.69
C LYS A 57 -0.72 -14.20 -29.70
N GLU A 58 -1.56 -14.94 -30.41
CA GLU A 58 -1.49 -16.39 -30.53
C GLU A 58 -0.67 -16.80 -31.75
N ILE A 59 0.36 -17.64 -31.54
CA ILE A 59 1.22 -18.16 -32.60
C ILE A 59 1.16 -19.69 -32.58
N PRO A 60 0.49 -20.34 -33.55
CA PRO A 60 0.41 -21.81 -33.62
C PRO A 60 1.79 -22.47 -33.72
N LEU A 61 2.01 -23.53 -32.93
CA LEU A 61 3.24 -24.31 -32.95
C LEU A 61 3.11 -25.54 -33.86
N THR A 62 4.17 -25.86 -34.60
CA THR A 62 4.22 -27.04 -35.49
C THR A 62 4.59 -28.35 -34.77
N GLY A 63 4.62 -28.33 -33.44
CA GLY A 63 5.04 -29.42 -32.56
C GLY A 63 4.80 -29.03 -31.10
N ASN A 64 5.29 -29.82 -30.16
CA ASN A 64 5.03 -29.63 -28.73
C ASN A 64 6.13 -28.85 -27.97
N SER A 65 7.11 -28.27 -28.65
CA SER A 65 8.26 -27.58 -28.05
C SER A 65 8.36 -26.11 -28.48
N TRP A 66 8.95 -25.27 -27.63
CA TRP A 66 9.16 -23.83 -27.86
C TRP A 66 10.45 -23.31 -27.21
N GLN A 67 10.81 -22.07 -27.54
CA GLN A 67 11.83 -21.27 -26.87
C GLN A 67 11.22 -19.93 -26.45
N GLU A 68 11.39 -19.53 -25.20
CA GLU A 68 10.73 -18.36 -24.62
C GLU A 68 11.47 -17.90 -23.35
N THR A 69 11.43 -16.59 -23.05
CA THR A 69 12.11 -16.04 -21.87
C THR A 69 11.41 -14.74 -21.41
N THR A 70 10.93 -14.75 -20.17
CA THR A 70 10.34 -13.57 -19.54
C THR A 70 11.30 -12.89 -18.56
N ARG A 71 11.10 -11.58 -18.38
CA ARG A 71 11.73 -10.72 -17.37
C ARG A 71 10.77 -9.54 -17.20
N ARG A 72 10.14 -9.37 -16.03
CA ARG A 72 9.02 -8.43 -15.77
C ARG A 72 8.07 -8.34 -16.98
N ALA A 73 7.50 -9.50 -17.31
CA ALA A 73 6.68 -9.78 -18.49
C ALA A 73 5.95 -11.12 -18.30
N LEU A 74 4.90 -11.32 -19.10
CA LEU A 74 4.09 -12.55 -19.15
C LEU A 74 4.15 -13.19 -20.55
N SER A 75 4.05 -14.51 -20.60
CA SER A 75 3.93 -15.35 -21.80
C SER A 75 3.12 -16.60 -21.45
N GLY A 76 2.96 -17.55 -22.36
CA GLY A 76 2.18 -18.76 -22.08
C GLY A 76 1.87 -19.63 -23.30
N LEU A 77 0.95 -20.57 -23.13
CA LEU A 77 0.42 -21.46 -24.16
C LEU A 77 -1.11 -21.46 -24.16
N HIS A 78 -1.69 -21.71 -25.34
CA HIS A 78 -3.05 -22.18 -25.52
C HIS A 78 -3.02 -23.66 -25.88
N VAL A 79 -3.84 -24.47 -25.22
CA VAL A 79 -3.86 -25.93 -25.35
C VAL A 79 -5.29 -26.40 -25.58
N ILE A 80 -5.50 -27.08 -26.71
CA ILE A 80 -6.71 -27.86 -26.95
C ILE A 80 -6.28 -29.33 -27.08
N ALA A 81 -6.91 -30.23 -26.33
CA ALA A 81 -6.54 -31.64 -26.28
C ALA A 81 -7.77 -32.55 -26.14
N GLU A 82 -7.68 -33.76 -26.69
CA GLU A 82 -8.65 -34.84 -26.45
C GLU A 82 -8.01 -35.93 -25.59
N VAL A 83 -8.55 -36.11 -24.38
CA VAL A 83 -7.89 -36.81 -23.27
C VAL A 83 -8.83 -37.70 -22.46
N GLU A 84 -8.32 -38.74 -21.82
CA GLU A 84 -9.02 -39.47 -20.76
C GLU A 84 -9.12 -38.60 -19.48
N PRO A 85 -10.10 -38.80 -18.58
CA PRO A 85 -10.24 -37.96 -17.39
C PRO A 85 -9.02 -37.99 -16.45
N ASP A 86 -8.32 -39.12 -16.37
CA ASP A 86 -7.09 -39.35 -15.61
C ASP A 86 -5.81 -39.15 -16.45
N ALA A 87 -5.91 -38.42 -17.56
CA ALA A 87 -4.77 -37.96 -18.34
C ALA A 87 -3.92 -36.96 -17.54
N VAL A 88 -2.61 -37.07 -17.71
CA VAL A 88 -1.60 -36.22 -17.08
C VAL A 88 -0.94 -35.36 -18.16
N PHE A 89 -0.74 -34.08 -17.87
CA PHE A 89 0.07 -33.18 -18.67
C PHE A 89 1.39 -32.93 -17.93
N HIS A 90 2.50 -33.02 -18.67
CA HIS A 90 3.83 -32.69 -18.16
C HIS A 90 4.34 -31.45 -18.89
N LEU A 91 4.37 -30.32 -18.19
CA LEU A 91 4.97 -29.08 -18.66
C LEU A 91 6.45 -29.09 -18.27
N VAL A 92 7.34 -29.39 -19.20
CA VAL A 92 8.78 -29.47 -18.97
C VAL A 92 9.44 -28.19 -19.50
N THR A 93 10.10 -27.43 -18.62
CA THR A 93 10.79 -26.17 -18.99
C THR A 93 12.17 -26.09 -18.35
N ALA A 94 13.04 -25.22 -18.88
CA ALA A 94 14.32 -24.89 -18.26
C ALA A 94 14.21 -24.30 -16.83
N SER A 95 13.03 -23.78 -16.45
CA SER A 95 12.74 -23.28 -15.08
C SER A 95 12.07 -24.32 -14.17
N GLY A 96 11.78 -25.53 -14.65
CA GLY A 96 11.18 -26.62 -13.86
C GLY A 96 10.23 -27.52 -14.66
N THR A 97 9.82 -28.63 -14.04
CA THR A 97 8.77 -29.53 -14.55
C THR A 97 7.54 -29.43 -13.67
N PHE A 98 6.36 -29.33 -14.28
CA PHE A 98 5.09 -29.09 -13.60
C PHE A 98 4.01 -30.04 -14.14
N ASP A 99 3.46 -30.86 -13.24
CA ASP A 99 2.52 -31.91 -13.59
C ASP A 99 1.10 -31.55 -13.12
N PHE A 100 0.11 -31.77 -13.97
CA PHE A 100 -1.31 -31.53 -13.65
C PHE A 100 -2.22 -32.43 -14.50
N THR A 101 -3.40 -32.74 -13.98
CA THR A 101 -4.34 -33.65 -14.66
C THR A 101 -5.49 -32.95 -15.36
N ALA A 102 -6.06 -33.60 -16.37
CA ALA A 102 -7.28 -33.18 -17.03
C ALA A 102 -8.46 -33.04 -16.04
N GLN A 103 -8.54 -33.93 -15.04
CA GLN A 103 -9.51 -33.86 -13.95
C GLN A 103 -9.35 -32.60 -13.10
N GLN A 104 -8.13 -32.23 -12.69
CA GLN A 104 -7.90 -31.01 -11.90
C GLN A 104 -8.30 -29.75 -12.67
N ILE A 105 -7.94 -29.62 -13.95
CA ILE A 105 -8.38 -28.48 -14.78
C ILE A 105 -9.91 -28.41 -14.84
N ALA A 106 -10.58 -29.56 -15.00
CA ALA A 106 -12.04 -29.61 -15.07
C ALA A 106 -12.73 -29.24 -13.74
N GLN A 107 -12.17 -29.65 -12.60
CA GLN A 107 -12.75 -29.50 -11.26
C GLN A 107 -12.36 -28.19 -10.56
N GLU A 108 -11.07 -27.84 -10.58
CA GLU A 108 -10.51 -26.66 -9.88
C GLU A 108 -10.59 -25.40 -10.76
N GLY A 109 -10.57 -25.55 -12.09
CA GLY A 109 -10.65 -24.45 -13.06
C GLY A 109 -9.38 -23.61 -13.19
N ARG A 110 -8.63 -23.41 -12.10
CA ARG A 110 -7.30 -22.78 -12.06
C ARG A 110 -6.35 -23.53 -11.13
N ILE A 111 -5.17 -23.88 -11.63
CA ILE A 111 -4.06 -24.47 -10.87
C ILE A 111 -2.89 -23.46 -10.92
N VAL A 112 -2.17 -23.27 -9.81
CA VAL A 112 -1.05 -22.32 -9.72
C VAL A 112 0.20 -23.00 -9.15
N PHE A 113 1.33 -22.78 -9.80
CA PHE A 113 2.66 -23.18 -9.33
C PHE A 113 3.52 -21.93 -9.11
N GLU A 114 4.19 -21.83 -7.96
CA GLU A 114 5.23 -20.81 -7.70
C GLU A 114 6.55 -21.22 -8.37
N VAL A 115 7.28 -20.25 -8.94
CA VAL A 115 8.56 -20.47 -9.63
C VAL A 115 9.62 -19.51 -9.12
N GLY A 116 10.80 -20.06 -8.78
CA GLY A 116 11.92 -19.28 -8.26
C GLY A 116 11.84 -19.03 -6.75
N PRO A 117 12.41 -17.92 -6.25
CA PRO A 117 12.41 -17.60 -4.82
C PRO A 117 11.02 -17.12 -4.36
N LYS A 118 10.71 -17.32 -3.07
CA LYS A 118 9.44 -16.96 -2.40
C LYS A 118 8.91 -15.55 -2.71
N TYR A 119 9.82 -14.58 -2.84
CA TYR A 119 9.51 -13.18 -3.15
C TYR A 119 10.03 -12.74 -4.54
N GLY A 120 10.24 -13.72 -5.44
CA GLY A 120 10.48 -13.52 -6.87
C GLY A 120 9.20 -13.48 -7.70
N TYR A 121 8.09 -13.95 -7.13
CA TYR A 121 6.70 -13.77 -7.59
C TYR A 121 6.40 -14.24 -9.02
N CYS A 122 7.25 -15.07 -9.58
CA CYS A 122 7.00 -15.73 -10.85
C CYS A 122 6.10 -16.95 -10.61
N HIS A 123 5.10 -17.11 -11.47
CA HIS A 123 4.14 -18.19 -11.36
C HIS A 123 3.92 -18.87 -12.72
N ILE A 124 3.36 -20.08 -12.67
CA ILE A 124 2.63 -20.70 -13.77
C ILE A 124 1.18 -20.86 -13.34
N SER A 125 0.23 -20.39 -14.15
CA SER A 125 -1.21 -20.56 -13.95
C SER A 125 -1.79 -21.39 -15.09
N VAL A 126 -2.28 -22.60 -14.79
CA VAL A 126 -3.07 -23.41 -15.72
C VAL A 126 -4.53 -23.04 -15.51
N ILE A 127 -5.20 -22.48 -16.52
CA ILE A 127 -6.54 -21.90 -16.41
C ILE A 127 -7.43 -22.49 -17.52
N ARG A 128 -8.53 -23.13 -17.14
CA ARG A 128 -9.57 -23.59 -18.07
C ARG A 128 -10.16 -22.39 -18.82
N THR A 129 -10.36 -22.49 -20.13
CA THR A 129 -10.91 -21.40 -20.93
C THR A 129 -12.31 -20.99 -20.42
N GLY A 130 -12.56 -19.68 -20.33
CA GLY A 130 -13.76 -19.10 -19.73
C GLY A 130 -13.87 -19.16 -18.21
N PHE A 131 -12.90 -19.74 -17.48
CA PHE A 131 -12.91 -19.75 -16.01
C PHE A 131 -12.29 -18.48 -15.42
N LEU A 132 -13.07 -17.78 -14.59
CA LEU A 132 -12.63 -16.59 -13.84
C LEU A 132 -12.58 -16.92 -12.35
N TRP A 133 -11.37 -17.15 -11.83
CA TRP A 133 -11.12 -17.67 -10.48
C TRP A 133 -11.64 -16.78 -9.34
N PHE A 134 -11.82 -15.49 -9.60
CA PHE A 134 -12.29 -14.48 -8.66
C PHE A 134 -13.82 -14.33 -8.62
N ARG A 135 -14.53 -14.96 -9.57
CA ARG A 135 -15.97 -14.75 -9.73
C ARG A 135 -16.77 -15.63 -8.76
N PRO A 136 -17.62 -15.06 -7.89
CA PRO A 136 -18.39 -15.86 -6.94
C PRO A 136 -19.47 -16.70 -7.67
N PRO A 137 -19.88 -17.84 -7.05
CA PRO A 137 -21.04 -18.59 -7.51
C PRO A 137 -22.33 -17.76 -7.40
N LEU A 138 -23.35 -18.14 -8.17
CA LEU A 138 -24.66 -17.50 -8.15
C LEU A 138 -25.30 -17.53 -6.76
N ARG A 139 -25.89 -16.41 -6.34
CA ARG A 139 -26.73 -16.35 -5.13
C ARG A 139 -28.05 -17.09 -5.35
N ALA A 140 -28.66 -17.56 -4.27
CA ALA A 140 -29.98 -18.20 -4.34
C ALA A 140 -31.03 -17.23 -4.92
N GLY A 141 -31.68 -17.64 -6.01
CA GLY A 141 -32.65 -16.83 -6.75
C GLY A 141 -32.07 -15.92 -7.84
N GLU A 142 -30.74 -15.83 -7.95
CA GLU A 142 -30.04 -15.15 -9.05
C GLU A 142 -30.03 -16.04 -10.30
N ALA A 143 -30.30 -15.44 -11.46
CA ALA A 143 -30.07 -16.07 -12.76
C ALA A 143 -28.99 -15.26 -13.51
N ALA A 144 -28.11 -15.93 -14.25
CA ALA A 144 -27.12 -15.24 -15.08
C ALA A 144 -26.85 -15.97 -16.39
N LEU A 145 -26.33 -15.21 -17.35
CA LEU A 145 -25.85 -15.66 -18.65
C LEU A 145 -24.47 -15.05 -18.88
N ASN A 146 -23.49 -15.88 -19.26
CA ASN A 146 -22.15 -15.45 -19.65
C ASN A 146 -22.09 -15.19 -21.16
N ALA A 147 -20.99 -14.62 -21.64
CA ALA A 147 -20.78 -14.31 -23.05
C ALA A 147 -21.12 -15.47 -24.02
N ASP A 148 -20.67 -16.69 -23.74
CA ASP A 148 -20.90 -17.88 -24.59
C ASP A 148 -22.37 -18.37 -24.63
N GLU A 149 -23.23 -17.86 -23.75
CA GLU A 149 -24.65 -18.22 -23.67
C GLU A 149 -25.55 -17.24 -24.47
N LEU A 150 -24.96 -16.17 -25.01
CA LEU A 150 -25.66 -15.17 -25.82
C LEU A 150 -25.50 -15.46 -27.32
N PRO A 151 -26.54 -15.24 -28.16
CA PRO A 151 -26.50 -15.50 -29.60
C PRO A 151 -25.79 -14.35 -30.36
N LEU A 152 -24.54 -14.08 -29.99
CA LEU A 152 -23.68 -13.02 -30.54
C LEU A 152 -22.29 -13.57 -30.89
N PRO A 153 -21.50 -12.86 -31.71
CA PRO A 153 -20.06 -13.14 -31.85
C PRO A 153 -19.37 -12.99 -30.49
N VAL A 154 -18.62 -14.02 -30.07
CA VAL A 154 -17.82 -14.01 -28.85
C VAL A 154 -16.34 -13.89 -29.21
N HIS A 155 -15.65 -12.94 -28.58
CA HIS A 155 -14.23 -12.71 -28.77
C HIS A 155 -13.53 -12.46 -27.43
N GLU A 156 -12.27 -12.86 -27.34
CA GLU A 156 -11.36 -12.41 -26.28
C GLU A 156 -10.94 -10.97 -26.60
N TRP A 157 -11.17 -10.04 -25.68
CA TRP A 157 -10.72 -8.66 -25.82
C TRP A 157 -10.41 -8.06 -24.46
N ALA A 158 -9.26 -7.41 -24.35
CA ALA A 158 -8.71 -6.90 -23.10
C ALA A 158 -8.70 -7.98 -22.00
N ARG A 159 -8.23 -9.19 -22.35
CA ARG A 159 -8.22 -10.41 -21.51
C ARG A 159 -9.59 -10.87 -20.97
N MET A 160 -10.69 -10.35 -21.51
CA MET A 160 -12.05 -10.77 -21.12
C MET A 160 -12.82 -11.36 -22.31
N ARG A 161 -13.27 -12.59 -22.14
CA ARG A 161 -14.23 -13.24 -23.03
C ARG A 161 -15.55 -12.47 -23.03
N SER A 162 -15.96 -11.95 -24.18
CA SER A 162 -17.09 -11.02 -24.28
C SER A 162 -17.93 -11.29 -25.53
N ALA A 163 -19.24 -11.14 -25.42
CA ALA A 163 -20.22 -11.20 -26.52
C ALA A 163 -20.47 -9.80 -27.09
N TRP A 164 -20.37 -9.65 -28.41
CA TRP A 164 -20.29 -8.33 -29.06
C TRP A 164 -21.63 -7.91 -29.65
N LEU A 165 -22.28 -6.92 -29.03
CA LEU A 165 -23.51 -6.31 -29.52
C LEU A 165 -23.19 -5.05 -30.36
N ALA A 166 -23.61 -5.05 -31.62
CA ALA A 166 -23.29 -4.00 -32.58
C ALA A 166 -23.94 -2.63 -32.25
N PRO A 167 -23.40 -1.52 -32.79
CA PRO A 167 -23.99 -0.19 -32.63
C PRO A 167 -25.40 -0.13 -33.25
N GLY A 168 -26.40 0.27 -32.47
CA GLY A 168 -27.80 0.35 -32.93
C GLY A 168 -28.56 -0.98 -33.00
N ASP A 169 -27.96 -2.09 -32.56
CA ASP A 169 -28.51 -3.45 -32.68
C ASP A 169 -29.07 -4.00 -31.35
N ALA A 170 -29.70 -5.17 -31.39
CA ALA A 170 -30.30 -5.82 -30.21
C ALA A 170 -29.98 -7.33 -30.11
N VAL A 171 -29.80 -7.81 -28.88
CA VAL A 171 -29.65 -9.25 -28.57
C VAL A 171 -30.86 -9.76 -27.79
N ARG A 172 -31.37 -10.93 -28.18
CA ARG A 172 -32.42 -11.67 -27.45
C ARG A 172 -31.86 -12.86 -26.70
N PHE A 173 -32.39 -13.11 -25.51
CA PHE A 173 -32.01 -14.21 -24.65
C PHE A 173 -33.15 -14.56 -23.68
N SER A 174 -33.15 -15.76 -23.13
CA SER A 174 -34.16 -16.20 -22.16
C SER A 174 -33.55 -16.29 -20.76
N ALA A 175 -34.27 -15.80 -19.75
CA ALA A 175 -33.88 -15.95 -18.35
C ALA A 175 -35.09 -16.35 -17.49
N HIS A 176 -34.82 -17.07 -16.40
CA HIS A 176 -35.84 -17.52 -15.46
C HIS A 176 -35.80 -16.68 -14.18
N LEU A 177 -36.86 -15.91 -13.93
CA LEU A 177 -37.04 -15.10 -12.74
C LEU A 177 -37.72 -15.92 -11.65
N THR A 178 -37.10 -16.01 -10.47
CA THR A 178 -37.61 -16.84 -9.36
C THR A 178 -38.69 -16.17 -8.51
N GLN A 179 -38.92 -14.86 -8.66
CA GLN A 179 -39.84 -14.08 -7.81
C GLN A 179 -40.64 -13.07 -8.64
N ASN A 180 -41.88 -12.80 -8.24
CA ASN A 180 -42.68 -11.71 -8.79
C ASN A 180 -42.24 -10.37 -8.19
N GLY A 181 -42.28 -9.30 -8.97
CA GLY A 181 -42.12 -7.93 -8.47
C GLY A 181 -40.93 -7.20 -9.09
N GLU A 182 -40.23 -6.41 -8.28
CA GLU A 182 -39.08 -5.65 -8.75
C GLU A 182 -37.84 -6.56 -8.89
N GLN A 183 -37.13 -6.40 -10.00
CA GLN A 183 -35.91 -7.11 -10.35
C GLN A 183 -34.80 -6.09 -10.62
N ILE A 184 -33.56 -6.45 -10.30
CA ILE A 184 -32.36 -5.75 -10.73
C ILE A 184 -31.82 -6.48 -11.96
N PHE A 185 -31.71 -5.77 -13.07
CA PHE A 185 -30.88 -6.18 -14.20
C PHE A 185 -29.46 -5.64 -13.93
N HIS A 186 -28.48 -6.53 -13.96
CA HIS A 186 -27.07 -6.22 -13.79
C HIS A 186 -26.31 -6.67 -15.04
N LEU A 187 -25.69 -5.72 -15.73
CA LEU A 187 -24.86 -5.93 -16.91
C LEU A 187 -23.41 -5.67 -16.53
N ILE A 188 -22.55 -6.65 -16.78
CA ILE A 188 -21.09 -6.52 -16.69
C ILE A 188 -20.56 -6.44 -18.12
N ALA A 189 -20.00 -5.30 -18.51
CA ALA A 189 -19.64 -5.04 -19.90
C ALA A 189 -18.46 -4.08 -20.10
N MET A 190 -17.96 -4.03 -21.33
CA MET A 190 -16.97 -3.07 -21.83
C MET A 190 -17.45 -2.40 -23.12
N ALA A 191 -16.66 -1.48 -23.66
CA ALA A 191 -16.88 -0.85 -24.96
C ALA A 191 -15.66 -1.04 -25.88
N ALA A 192 -15.90 -1.23 -27.18
CA ALA A 192 -14.85 -1.24 -28.18
C ALA A 192 -15.34 -0.68 -29.54
N LYS A 193 -14.40 -0.24 -30.38
CA LYS A 193 -14.73 0.36 -31.68
C LYS A 193 -15.11 -0.66 -32.75
N TYR A 194 -14.38 -1.77 -32.82
CA TYR A 194 -14.59 -2.95 -33.67
C TYR A 194 -13.69 -4.07 -33.13
N PHE A 195 -13.96 -5.32 -33.53
CA PHE A 195 -13.05 -6.41 -33.24
C PHE A 195 -11.89 -6.41 -34.24
N ASP A 196 -10.67 -6.41 -33.73
CA ASP A 196 -9.43 -6.57 -34.48
C ASP A 196 -8.49 -7.45 -33.62
N PRO A 197 -8.10 -8.64 -34.08
CA PRO A 197 -7.24 -9.54 -33.32
C PRO A 197 -5.79 -9.02 -33.18
N GLU A 198 -5.39 -8.03 -33.98
CA GLU A 198 -4.03 -7.48 -33.95
C GLU A 198 -3.90 -6.22 -33.08
N VAL A 199 -5.00 -5.47 -32.86
CA VAL A 199 -5.03 -4.16 -32.19
C VAL A 199 -6.29 -3.94 -31.35
N GLU A 200 -6.14 -3.95 -30.02
CA GLU A 200 -7.20 -3.52 -29.10
C GLU A 200 -7.27 -1.99 -29.02
N ASN A 201 -8.42 -1.41 -29.36
CA ASN A 201 -8.67 0.04 -29.34
C ASN A 201 -9.66 0.41 -28.22
N GLN A 202 -9.14 0.97 -27.11
CA GLN A 202 -9.95 1.36 -25.94
C GLN A 202 -10.67 2.69 -26.21
N VAL A 203 -11.94 2.76 -25.84
CA VAL A 203 -12.84 3.91 -26.07
C VAL A 203 -13.55 4.32 -24.78
N CYS A 204 -14.03 5.55 -24.74
CA CYS A 204 -15.01 5.98 -23.75
C CYS A 204 -16.20 6.66 -24.44
N ASP A 205 -17.42 6.35 -24.00
CA ASP A 205 -18.64 7.00 -24.50
C ASP A 205 -19.82 6.71 -23.56
N THR A 206 -20.88 7.50 -23.68
CA THR A 206 -22.17 7.16 -23.07
C THR A 206 -22.91 6.16 -23.94
N PHE A 207 -23.38 5.07 -23.35
CA PHE A 207 -24.20 4.05 -23.99
C PHE A 207 -25.64 4.14 -23.46
N PRO A 208 -26.59 4.72 -24.22
CA PRO A 208 -28.00 4.57 -23.95
C PRO A 208 -28.43 3.15 -24.34
N MET A 209 -29.26 2.53 -23.51
CA MET A 209 -29.68 1.13 -23.63
C MET A 209 -31.17 0.98 -23.28
N ILE A 210 -31.82 0.01 -23.91
CA ILE A 210 -33.19 -0.40 -23.58
C ILE A 210 -33.19 -1.88 -23.25
N LEU A 211 -33.76 -2.25 -22.09
CA LEU A 211 -34.13 -3.62 -21.77
C LEU A 211 -35.63 -3.80 -22.02
N LYS A 212 -36.00 -4.83 -22.78
CA LYS A 212 -37.37 -5.29 -22.98
C LYS A 212 -37.59 -6.65 -22.35
N CYS A 213 -38.80 -6.91 -21.87
CA CYS A 213 -39.30 -8.19 -21.40
C CYS A 213 -40.54 -8.55 -22.21
N ASP A 214 -40.57 -9.72 -22.83
CA ASP A 214 -41.64 -10.23 -23.69
C ASP A 214 -42.08 -9.21 -24.77
N GLY A 215 -41.08 -8.54 -25.37
CA GLY A 215 -41.26 -7.51 -26.40
C GLY A 215 -41.61 -6.10 -25.90
N VAL A 216 -41.89 -5.91 -24.60
CA VAL A 216 -42.26 -4.61 -24.00
C VAL A 216 -41.04 -3.97 -23.33
N PRO A 217 -40.69 -2.69 -23.62
CA PRO A 217 -39.66 -1.97 -22.87
C PRO A 217 -39.99 -1.91 -21.37
N VAL A 218 -39.07 -2.39 -20.53
CA VAL A 218 -39.22 -2.43 -19.06
C VAL A 218 -38.20 -1.53 -18.34
N ALA A 219 -37.09 -1.17 -18.99
CA ALA A 219 -36.17 -0.14 -18.52
C ALA A 219 -35.46 0.56 -19.69
N GLU A 220 -35.27 1.87 -19.56
CA GLU A 220 -34.38 2.68 -20.40
C GLU A 220 -33.32 3.31 -19.49
N PHE A 221 -32.04 3.20 -19.84
CA PHE A 221 -30.93 3.62 -18.99
C PHE A 221 -29.72 4.03 -19.82
N LYS A 222 -28.77 4.75 -19.21
CA LYS A 222 -27.49 5.14 -19.82
C LYS A 222 -26.35 4.83 -18.85
N HIS A 223 -25.19 4.44 -19.37
CA HIS A 223 -23.94 4.35 -18.59
C HIS A 223 -22.77 4.97 -19.35
N TYR A 224 -21.79 5.53 -18.65
CA TYR A 224 -20.55 6.01 -19.27
C TYR A 224 -19.46 4.96 -19.16
N PHE A 225 -19.15 4.31 -20.28
CA PHE A 225 -18.11 3.28 -20.35
C PHE A 225 -16.73 3.94 -20.46
N ARG A 226 -15.76 3.48 -19.67
CA ARG A 226 -14.50 4.19 -19.45
C ARG A 226 -13.27 3.42 -19.86
N LYS A 227 -12.21 4.19 -20.08
CA LYS A 227 -10.83 3.72 -20.10
C LYS A 227 -9.97 4.57 -19.17
N HIS A 228 -8.88 3.98 -18.69
CA HIS A 228 -7.83 4.64 -17.93
C HIS A 228 -6.50 4.37 -18.64
N TYR A 229 -5.88 5.40 -19.20
CA TYR A 229 -4.77 5.29 -20.16
C TYR A 229 -5.09 4.32 -21.33
N VAL A 230 -4.34 3.20 -21.43
CA VAL A 230 -4.47 2.16 -22.46
C VAL A 230 -5.36 0.99 -22.02
N VAL A 231 -6.16 1.18 -20.96
CA VAL A 231 -6.87 0.10 -20.28
C VAL A 231 -8.37 0.38 -20.28
N GLN A 232 -9.17 -0.44 -20.97
CA GLN A 232 -10.62 -0.38 -20.84
C GLN A 232 -11.03 -0.87 -19.44
N ILE A 233 -11.98 -0.20 -18.78
CA ILE A 233 -12.57 -0.65 -17.52
C ILE A 233 -13.73 -1.61 -17.82
N LEU A 234 -13.86 -2.67 -17.02
CA LEU A 234 -15.05 -3.52 -16.98
C LEU A 234 -16.07 -2.82 -16.07
N GLU A 235 -17.19 -2.41 -16.66
CA GLU A 235 -18.22 -1.62 -16.02
C GLU A 235 -19.30 -2.53 -15.42
N ASP A 236 -19.75 -2.19 -14.22
CA ASP A 236 -21.00 -2.69 -13.65
C ASP A 236 -22.13 -1.70 -13.94
N VAL A 237 -23.18 -2.15 -14.62
CA VAL A 237 -24.34 -1.34 -14.95
C VAL A 237 -25.60 -1.96 -14.35
N TRP A 238 -26.29 -1.22 -13.50
CA TRP A 238 -27.51 -1.68 -12.83
C TRP A 238 -28.74 -0.88 -13.24
N THR A 239 -29.86 -1.56 -13.47
CA THR A 239 -31.17 -0.92 -13.58
C THR A 239 -32.26 -1.75 -12.92
N ARG A 240 -33.35 -1.11 -12.51
CA ARG A 240 -34.51 -1.76 -11.88
C ARG A 240 -35.68 -1.84 -12.87
N PHE A 241 -36.38 -2.97 -12.86
CA PHE A 241 -37.60 -3.16 -13.63
C PHE A 241 -38.59 -4.04 -12.86
N LYS A 242 -39.80 -4.23 -13.38
CA LYS A 242 -40.81 -5.13 -12.77
C LYS A 242 -41.21 -6.23 -13.75
N ALA A 243 -41.27 -7.46 -13.25
CA ALA A 243 -41.67 -8.65 -14.01
C ALA A 243 -42.33 -9.69 -13.10
N ALA A 244 -42.92 -10.71 -13.72
CA ALA A 244 -43.45 -11.88 -13.02
C ALA A 244 -42.33 -12.90 -12.72
N ALA A 245 -42.63 -13.88 -11.86
CA ALA A 245 -41.85 -15.09 -11.76
C ALA A 245 -42.16 -16.00 -12.97
N GLY A 246 -41.14 -16.60 -13.56
CA GLY A 246 -41.27 -17.42 -14.76
C GLY A 246 -40.10 -17.26 -15.72
N THR A 247 -40.17 -17.96 -16.85
CA THR A 247 -39.21 -17.80 -17.94
C THR A 247 -39.73 -16.73 -18.90
N HIS A 248 -38.90 -15.71 -19.16
CA HIS A 248 -39.23 -14.57 -19.99
C HIS A 248 -38.24 -14.43 -21.16
N GLU A 249 -38.68 -13.86 -22.28
CA GLU A 249 -37.78 -13.42 -23.35
C GLU A 249 -37.33 -11.99 -23.09
N PHE A 250 -36.02 -11.78 -23.00
CA PHE A 250 -35.43 -10.45 -22.85
C PHE A 250 -34.79 -10.00 -24.16
N GLU A 251 -34.87 -8.69 -24.43
CA GLU A 251 -34.14 -8.04 -25.52
C GLU A 251 -33.35 -6.85 -24.95
N LEU A 252 -32.02 -6.87 -25.10
CA LEU A 252 -31.15 -5.73 -24.76
C LEU A 252 -30.75 -5.01 -26.06
N VAL A 253 -31.04 -3.71 -26.13
CA VAL A 253 -30.76 -2.86 -27.30
C VAL A 253 -29.60 -1.91 -26.98
N ASN A 254 -28.57 -1.89 -27.82
CA ASN A 254 -27.48 -0.91 -27.77
C ASN A 254 -27.84 0.30 -28.64
N LEU A 255 -28.19 1.44 -28.05
CA LEU A 255 -28.50 2.66 -28.81
C LEU A 255 -27.26 3.53 -29.09
N ASN A 256 -26.06 3.14 -28.66
CA ASN A 256 -24.85 3.87 -29.06
C ASN A 256 -24.65 3.72 -30.58
N PRO A 257 -24.51 4.81 -31.36
CA PRO A 257 -24.45 4.76 -32.82
C PRO A 257 -23.04 4.52 -33.38
N ARG A 258 -22.03 4.27 -32.52
CA ARG A 258 -20.61 4.23 -32.89
C ARG A 258 -19.88 2.96 -32.46
N PHE A 259 -20.21 2.43 -31.28
CA PHE A 259 -19.36 1.48 -30.57
C PHE A 259 -20.12 0.21 -30.15
N PHE A 260 -19.39 -0.89 -30.15
CA PHE A 260 -19.89 -2.19 -29.71
C PHE A 260 -19.95 -2.22 -28.19
N LEU A 261 -21.02 -2.82 -27.67
CA LEU A 261 -21.16 -3.19 -26.27
C LEU A 261 -20.64 -4.62 -26.10
N LEU A 262 -19.61 -4.79 -25.27
CA LEU A 262 -18.92 -6.06 -25.04
C LEU A 262 -19.47 -6.68 -23.75
N ILE A 263 -20.45 -7.55 -23.87
CA ILE A 263 -21.17 -8.15 -22.75
C ILE A 263 -20.36 -9.34 -22.21
N ASN A 264 -19.85 -9.23 -20.98
CA ASN A 264 -19.17 -10.35 -20.31
C ASN A 264 -20.16 -11.23 -19.53
N ARG A 265 -21.11 -10.61 -18.83
CA ARG A 265 -22.17 -11.30 -18.07
C ARG A 265 -23.43 -10.43 -17.97
N ILE A 266 -24.59 -11.07 -17.99
CA ILE A 266 -25.87 -10.51 -17.58
C ILE A 266 -26.35 -11.30 -16.35
N SER A 267 -26.77 -10.61 -15.30
CA SER A 267 -27.37 -11.17 -14.08
C SER A 267 -28.75 -10.54 -13.82
N PHE A 268 -29.66 -11.34 -13.29
CA PHE A 268 -30.97 -10.93 -12.77
C PHE A 268 -31.04 -11.27 -11.29
N LEU A 269 -31.31 -10.26 -10.46
CA LEU A 269 -31.40 -10.41 -9.01
C LEU A 269 -32.78 -9.93 -8.52
N PRO A 270 -33.48 -10.68 -7.65
CA PRO A 270 -34.72 -10.21 -7.05
C PRO A 270 -34.47 -8.98 -6.15
N SER A 271 -35.16 -7.88 -6.42
CA SER A 271 -35.09 -6.66 -5.59
C SER A 271 -36.06 -6.79 -4.41
N ALA A 272 -35.62 -7.50 -3.37
CA ALA A 272 -36.39 -7.63 -2.14
C ALA A 272 -36.28 -6.37 -1.27
N ALA A 273 -36.84 -5.25 -1.73
CA ALA A 273 -37.12 -4.11 -0.85
C ALA A 273 -38.27 -4.51 0.11
N PRO A 274 -38.05 -4.61 1.43
CA PRO A 274 -39.11 -5.03 2.34
C PRO A 274 -40.23 -3.98 2.38
N ALA A 275 -41.47 -4.40 2.63
CA ALA A 275 -42.61 -3.48 2.69
C ALA A 275 -42.38 -2.34 3.72
N GLU A 276 -41.76 -2.68 4.84
CA GLU A 276 -41.14 -1.77 5.80
C GLU A 276 -39.83 -2.39 6.32
N GLU A 277 -38.76 -1.61 6.46
CA GLU A 277 -37.45 -2.06 6.99
C GLU A 277 -36.80 -0.93 7.81
N LEU A 278 -36.21 -1.25 8.97
CA LEU A 278 -35.37 -0.33 9.74
C LEU A 278 -33.91 -0.79 9.69
N VAL A 279 -33.05 0.02 9.05
CA VAL A 279 -31.61 -0.22 8.91
C VAL A 279 -30.84 0.77 9.78
N LEU A 280 -29.86 0.25 10.51
CA LEU A 280 -28.99 1.01 11.43
C LEU A 280 -27.53 0.62 11.18
N PRO A 281 -26.55 1.51 11.50
CA PRO A 281 -25.15 1.13 11.50
C PRO A 281 -24.91 0.04 12.55
N ARG A 282 -24.06 -0.94 12.22
CA ARG A 282 -23.72 -2.03 13.14
C ARG A 282 -23.07 -1.50 14.43
N TRP A 283 -22.28 -0.44 14.33
CA TRP A 283 -21.52 0.14 15.43
C TRP A 283 -21.41 1.66 15.32
N VAL A 284 -21.33 2.35 16.46
CA VAL A 284 -21.11 3.82 16.55
C VAL A 284 -20.21 4.15 17.75
N ILE A 285 -19.59 5.33 17.74
CA ILE A 285 -18.88 5.90 18.90
C ILE A 285 -19.84 6.80 19.71
N THR A 286 -19.72 6.82 21.04
CA THR A 286 -20.55 7.69 21.89
C THR A 286 -20.34 9.16 21.56
N GLY A 287 -21.42 9.91 21.35
CA GLY A 287 -21.39 11.32 20.95
C GLY A 287 -21.22 11.57 19.45
N GLU A 288 -21.00 10.52 18.66
CA GLU A 288 -20.99 10.60 17.18
C GLU A 288 -22.42 10.81 16.65
N GLN A 289 -22.57 11.63 15.60
CA GLN A 289 -23.81 11.69 14.82
C GLN A 289 -23.84 10.54 13.83
N ALA A 290 -24.82 9.66 13.99
CA ALA A 290 -25.05 8.50 13.14
C ALA A 290 -26.44 8.57 12.49
N TYR A 291 -26.68 7.71 11.49
CA TYR A 291 -27.88 7.77 10.66
C TYR A 291 -28.62 6.44 10.65
N GLY A 292 -29.90 6.46 11.03
CA GLY A 292 -30.83 5.35 10.85
C GLY A 292 -31.70 5.58 9.63
N ARG A 293 -32.20 4.52 8.99
CA ARG A 293 -33.05 4.64 7.80
C ARG A 293 -34.24 3.69 7.85
N ILE A 294 -35.42 4.19 7.51
CA ILE A 294 -36.66 3.42 7.39
C ILE A 294 -37.08 3.38 5.92
N HIS A 295 -37.15 2.18 5.34
CA HIS A 295 -37.87 1.98 4.09
C HIS A 295 -39.38 1.94 4.36
N HIS A 296 -40.15 2.71 3.61
CA HIS A 296 -41.61 2.78 3.71
C HIS A 296 -42.24 2.62 2.33
N SER A 297 -43.11 1.63 2.15
CA SER A 297 -43.82 1.42 0.88
C SER A 297 -45.20 2.09 0.80
N GLY A 298 -45.70 2.62 1.93
CA GLY A 298 -47.04 3.21 2.03
C GLY A 298 -47.13 4.68 1.63
N ALA A 299 -48.34 5.25 1.73
CA ALA A 299 -48.54 6.69 1.59
C ALA A 299 -47.83 7.48 2.72
N PRO A 300 -47.46 8.75 2.53
CA PRO A 300 -46.75 9.52 3.54
C PRO A 300 -47.46 9.57 4.89
N CYS A 301 -46.75 9.26 5.97
CA CYS A 301 -47.28 9.20 7.33
C CYS A 301 -46.28 9.76 8.36
N SER A 302 -46.78 10.03 9.58
CA SER A 302 -45.93 10.22 10.75
C SER A 302 -45.52 8.87 11.33
N CYS A 303 -44.28 8.76 11.80
CA CYS A 303 -43.76 7.63 12.55
C CYS A 303 -42.87 8.16 13.67
N VAL A 304 -42.98 7.60 14.88
CA VAL A 304 -42.09 7.92 16.00
C VAL A 304 -41.09 6.78 16.20
N VAL A 305 -39.80 7.10 16.15
CA VAL A 305 -38.72 6.16 16.48
C VAL A 305 -38.30 6.36 17.93
N HIS A 306 -38.33 5.31 18.73
CA HIS A 306 -37.93 5.28 20.13
C HIS A 306 -36.60 4.54 20.28
N TYR A 307 -35.62 5.15 20.95
CA TYR A 307 -34.30 4.57 21.18
C TYR A 307 -33.62 5.22 22.40
N ALA A 308 -32.91 4.43 23.21
CA ALA A 308 -32.13 4.92 24.36
C ALA A 308 -32.87 5.91 25.32
N GLY A 309 -34.19 5.75 25.49
CA GLY A 309 -35.02 6.66 26.30
C GLY A 309 -35.44 7.97 25.62
N MET A 310 -35.01 8.19 24.37
CA MET A 310 -35.41 9.29 23.49
C MET A 310 -36.51 8.87 22.51
N SER A 311 -37.12 9.85 21.86
CA SER A 311 -38.11 9.66 20.80
C SER A 311 -37.98 10.75 19.74
N GLN A 312 -38.02 10.38 18.47
CA GLN A 312 -37.91 11.28 17.33
C GLN A 312 -39.09 11.08 16.38
N GLU A 313 -39.86 12.14 16.15
CA GLU A 313 -40.95 12.13 15.17
C GLU A 313 -40.37 12.33 13.77
N LEU A 314 -40.72 11.44 12.85
CA LEU A 314 -40.33 11.43 11.45
C LEU A 314 -41.55 11.49 10.55
N ARG A 315 -41.41 12.16 9.41
CA ARG A 315 -42.37 12.08 8.31
C ARG A 315 -41.84 11.09 7.28
N LEU A 316 -42.37 9.86 7.30
CA LEU A 316 -42.06 8.87 6.29
C LEU A 316 -42.77 9.24 4.98
N ASN A 317 -42.03 9.14 3.89
CA ASN A 317 -42.50 9.22 2.51
C ASN A 317 -42.20 7.88 1.82
N PRO A 318 -42.83 7.54 0.68
CA PRO A 318 -42.49 6.35 -0.09
C PRO A 318 -40.98 6.27 -0.41
N GLY A 319 -40.34 5.14 -0.10
CA GLY A 319 -38.91 4.90 -0.27
C GLY A 319 -38.13 4.93 1.05
N TRP A 320 -36.82 5.20 0.95
CA TRP A 320 -35.93 5.31 2.12
C TRP A 320 -36.03 6.70 2.76
N ASN A 321 -36.26 6.73 4.07
CA ASN A 321 -36.30 7.92 4.89
C ASN A 321 -35.19 7.84 5.93
N GLU A 322 -34.31 8.83 5.97
CA GLU A 322 -33.19 8.87 6.91
C GLU A 322 -33.48 9.77 8.11
N PHE A 323 -32.90 9.42 9.26
CA PHE A 323 -32.94 10.23 10.47
C PHE A 323 -31.58 10.21 11.20
N PRO A 324 -31.06 11.37 11.62
CA PRO A 324 -29.86 11.44 12.45
C PRO A 324 -30.20 11.09 13.90
N PHE A 325 -29.29 10.40 14.58
CA PHE A 325 -29.32 10.12 16.01
C PHE A 325 -27.92 10.23 16.64
N ILE A 326 -27.87 10.44 17.96
CA ILE A 326 -26.64 10.43 18.76
C ILE A 326 -26.90 9.53 19.96
N LEU A 327 -25.96 8.63 20.29
CA LEU A 327 -26.00 7.83 21.52
C LEU A 327 -24.93 8.35 22.48
N SER A 328 -25.32 8.77 23.69
CA SER A 328 -24.40 9.33 24.70
C SER A 328 -23.73 8.27 25.56
N GLU A 329 -24.38 7.14 25.77
CA GLU A 329 -23.92 6.05 26.64
C GLU A 329 -23.47 4.83 25.82
N PRO A 330 -22.38 4.15 26.25
CA PRO A 330 -21.93 2.91 25.62
C PRO A 330 -22.86 1.74 25.96
N GLY A 331 -22.91 0.74 25.08
CA GLY A 331 -23.85 -0.37 25.23
C GLY A 331 -23.78 -1.42 24.12
N LEU A 332 -24.53 -2.50 24.30
CA LEU A 332 -24.67 -3.60 23.34
C LEU A 332 -26.12 -3.77 22.94
N ASN A 333 -26.36 -4.05 21.66
CA ASN A 333 -27.69 -4.30 21.09
C ASN A 333 -28.70 -3.21 21.48
N VAL A 334 -28.32 -1.93 21.32
CA VAL A 334 -29.18 -0.79 21.65
C VAL A 334 -30.35 -0.77 20.69
N GLU A 335 -31.54 -1.09 21.20
CA GLU A 335 -32.76 -1.28 20.42
C GLU A 335 -33.37 0.07 19.97
N PHE A 336 -33.84 0.09 18.73
CA PHE A 336 -34.68 1.12 18.14
C PHE A 336 -36.02 0.49 17.78
N VAL A 337 -37.13 1.09 18.20
CA VAL A 337 -38.49 0.59 17.95
C VAL A 337 -39.36 1.71 17.39
N THR A 338 -40.07 1.47 16.30
CA THR A 338 -41.09 2.40 15.79
C THR A 338 -42.45 2.19 16.45
N ASP A 339 -43.30 3.20 16.41
CA ASP A 339 -44.74 3.07 16.69
C ASP A 339 -45.45 2.04 15.77
N THR A 340 -44.92 1.78 14.57
CA THR A 340 -45.36 0.67 13.68
C THR A 340 -44.82 -0.72 14.09
N ASN A 341 -44.05 -0.83 15.18
CA ASN A 341 -43.36 -2.03 15.67
C ASN A 341 -42.21 -2.59 14.79
N LEU A 342 -41.65 -1.77 13.89
CA LEU A 342 -40.34 -2.10 13.29
C LEU A 342 -39.28 -2.07 14.39
N ARG A 343 -38.36 -3.03 14.33
CA ARG A 343 -37.26 -3.16 15.29
C ARG A 343 -35.93 -3.23 14.57
N GLY A 344 -34.96 -2.50 15.09
CA GLY A 344 -33.56 -2.57 14.69
C GLY A 344 -32.68 -2.43 15.93
N MET A 345 -31.38 -2.68 15.78
CA MET A 345 -30.42 -2.41 16.84
C MET A 345 -29.11 -1.87 16.28
N VAL A 346 -28.46 -0.99 17.06
CA VAL A 346 -27.02 -0.77 16.94
C VAL A 346 -26.36 -1.83 17.82
N ALA A 347 -25.59 -2.75 17.22
CA ALA A 347 -25.05 -3.90 17.94
C ALA A 347 -23.98 -3.49 18.97
N GLU A 348 -23.17 -2.48 18.64
CA GLU A 348 -21.97 -2.10 19.40
C GLU A 348 -21.87 -0.58 19.54
N VAL A 349 -22.00 -0.03 20.76
CA VAL A 349 -21.87 1.42 21.03
C VAL A 349 -20.65 1.64 21.93
N TRP A 350 -19.56 2.11 21.34
CA TRP A 350 -18.24 2.18 21.97
C TRP A 350 -17.98 3.55 22.59
N LYS A 351 -17.37 3.56 23.78
CA LYS A 351 -16.81 4.78 24.39
C LYS A 351 -15.32 4.56 24.57
N VAL A 352 -14.52 5.28 23.78
CA VAL A 352 -13.06 5.18 23.71
C VAL A 352 -12.47 6.60 23.57
N PRO A 353 -11.20 6.83 23.96
CA PRO A 353 -10.57 8.15 23.80
C PRO A 353 -10.39 8.51 22.32
N ALA A 354 -10.32 9.81 22.02
CA ALA A 354 -9.97 10.28 20.68
C ALA A 354 -8.45 10.21 20.44
N GLU A 355 -8.03 9.93 19.20
CA GLU A 355 -6.63 10.13 18.81
C GLU A 355 -6.28 11.63 18.71
N LYS A 356 -4.97 11.95 18.84
CA LYS A 356 -4.44 13.32 18.67
C LYS A 356 -4.85 13.95 17.34
N HIS A 357 -4.80 13.14 16.28
CA HIS A 357 -5.15 13.53 14.91
C HIS A 357 -6.35 12.68 14.47
N PRO A 358 -7.36 13.25 13.78
CA PRO A 358 -8.48 12.47 13.25
C PRO A 358 -7.99 11.34 12.33
N LEU A 359 -8.60 10.17 12.47
CA LEU A 359 -8.41 9.03 11.58
C LEU A 359 -9.34 9.17 10.37
N MET A 360 -8.76 9.11 9.18
CA MET A 360 -9.47 9.18 7.89
C MET A 360 -9.23 7.89 7.13
N VAL A 361 -10.29 7.14 6.83
CA VAL A 361 -10.22 5.86 6.12
C VAL A 361 -11.20 5.89 4.95
N GLY A 362 -10.76 5.55 3.75
CA GLY A 362 -11.56 5.80 2.54
C GLY A 362 -11.07 5.14 1.27
N ALA A 363 -11.55 5.66 0.15
CA ALA A 363 -11.17 5.24 -1.19
C ALA A 363 -11.09 6.46 -2.12
N ASP A 364 -10.21 6.37 -3.11
CA ASP A 364 -10.22 7.24 -4.28
C ASP A 364 -11.33 6.79 -5.24
N LEU A 365 -12.01 7.76 -5.83
CA LEU A 365 -13.20 7.56 -6.65
C LEU A 365 -12.88 7.64 -8.16
N THR A 366 -11.62 7.50 -8.56
CA THR A 366 -11.15 7.39 -9.96
C THR A 366 -11.95 6.43 -10.82
N SER A 367 -12.39 5.32 -10.22
CA SER A 367 -13.23 4.34 -10.87
C SER A 367 -14.73 4.65 -10.80
N VAL A 368 -15.13 5.90 -10.55
CA VAL A 368 -16.53 6.37 -10.50
C VAL A 368 -16.76 7.43 -11.59
N PRO A 369 -17.84 7.37 -12.38
CA PRO A 369 -18.20 8.46 -13.29
C PRO A 369 -18.54 9.70 -12.47
N HIS A 370 -17.75 10.76 -12.61
CA HIS A 370 -18.01 12.04 -11.96
C HIS A 370 -19.01 12.87 -12.80
N ASP A 371 -20.22 12.35 -12.96
CA ASP A 371 -21.27 12.91 -13.82
C ASP A 371 -22.67 12.93 -13.14
N ASP A 372 -23.72 13.14 -13.93
CA ASP A 372 -25.12 13.25 -13.47
C ASP A 372 -25.87 11.92 -13.35
N SER A 373 -25.18 10.78 -13.46
CA SER A 373 -25.76 9.42 -13.39
C SER A 373 -26.38 9.07 -12.04
N GLY A 374 -25.89 9.67 -10.94
CA GLY A 374 -26.28 9.32 -9.58
C GLY A 374 -25.42 8.25 -8.91
N GLU A 375 -24.39 7.72 -9.59
CA GLU A 375 -23.50 6.68 -9.04
C GLU A 375 -22.69 7.21 -7.84
N MET A 376 -22.18 8.44 -7.93
CA MET A 376 -21.45 9.10 -6.85
C MET A 376 -22.29 9.25 -5.58
N GLU A 377 -23.55 9.69 -5.71
CA GLU A 377 -24.49 9.81 -4.59
C GLU A 377 -24.83 8.44 -3.98
N TRP A 378 -24.99 7.41 -4.80
CA TRP A 378 -25.20 6.05 -4.31
C TRP A 378 -23.97 5.49 -3.58
N LEU A 379 -22.76 5.80 -4.04
CA LEU A 379 -21.52 5.41 -3.37
C LEU A 379 -21.31 6.16 -2.05
N LEU A 380 -21.60 7.46 -2.01
CA LEU A 380 -21.59 8.24 -0.77
C LEU A 380 -22.55 7.66 0.27
N ASP A 381 -23.79 7.35 -0.13
CA ASP A 381 -24.77 6.64 0.71
C ASP A 381 -24.26 5.26 1.14
N TYR A 382 -23.65 4.50 0.24
CA TYR A 382 -23.07 3.19 0.52
C TYR A 382 -21.93 3.26 1.56
N MET A 383 -21.06 4.26 1.46
CA MET A 383 -19.94 4.45 2.38
C MET A 383 -20.43 4.78 3.78
N ASN A 384 -21.34 5.75 3.90
CA ASN A 384 -22.02 6.14 5.14
C ASN A 384 -22.75 4.93 5.76
N ARG A 385 -23.74 4.36 5.06
CA ARG A 385 -24.63 3.31 5.60
C ARG A 385 -23.91 2.02 5.97
N THR A 386 -22.82 1.68 5.28
CA THR A 386 -22.08 0.43 5.54
C THR A 386 -20.86 0.62 6.43
N ARG A 387 -20.64 1.83 6.97
CA ARG A 387 -19.44 2.20 7.76
C ARG A 387 -18.16 1.75 7.05
N MET A 388 -18.05 2.02 5.74
CA MET A 388 -16.89 1.63 4.95
C MET A 388 -15.67 2.51 5.22
N GLY A 389 -15.92 3.74 5.66
CA GLY A 389 -14.91 4.75 5.93
C GLY A 389 -15.57 6.11 6.15
N ASN A 390 -14.76 7.11 6.40
CA ASN A 390 -15.10 8.52 6.59
C ASN A 390 -14.27 9.44 5.70
N LEU A 391 -13.75 8.95 4.58
CA LEU A 391 -12.97 9.71 3.61
C LEU A 391 -13.35 9.33 2.18
N ILE A 392 -13.38 10.31 1.28
CA ILE A 392 -13.32 10.11 -0.18
C ILE A 392 -12.22 10.96 -0.81
N VAL A 393 -11.68 10.50 -1.94
CA VAL A 393 -10.79 11.31 -2.79
C VAL A 393 -11.40 11.50 -4.17
N ILE A 394 -11.59 12.76 -4.57
CA ILE A 394 -12.11 13.16 -5.89
C ILE A 394 -10.95 13.22 -6.89
N ARG A 395 -11.01 12.36 -7.91
CA ARG A 395 -10.04 12.27 -9.01
C ARG A 395 -10.79 11.86 -10.30
N SER A 396 -11.18 12.85 -11.11
CA SER A 396 -12.07 12.65 -12.26
C SER A 396 -11.34 12.20 -13.52
N HIS A 397 -11.78 11.08 -14.10
CA HIS A 397 -11.38 10.59 -15.43
C HIS A 397 -12.55 10.62 -16.43
N LEU A 398 -13.41 11.63 -16.31
CA LEU A 398 -14.42 11.93 -17.34
C LEU A 398 -13.71 12.59 -18.55
N TYR A 399 -14.00 12.15 -19.77
CA TYR A 399 -13.39 12.68 -21.00
C TYR A 399 -14.42 13.43 -21.85
N GLN A 400 -13.94 14.38 -22.65
CA GLN A 400 -14.75 15.13 -23.64
C GLN A 400 -14.84 14.38 -24.98
N ASP A 401 -13.81 13.61 -25.30
CA ASP A 401 -13.62 12.88 -26.56
C ASP A 401 -13.51 11.37 -26.31
N TYR A 402 -13.97 10.58 -27.29
CA TYR A 402 -14.08 9.12 -27.14
C TYR A 402 -12.72 8.39 -27.16
N ASP A 403 -11.67 9.07 -27.61
CA ASP A 403 -10.31 8.59 -27.56
C ASP A 403 -9.53 9.12 -26.33
N GLY A 404 -10.20 9.88 -25.45
CA GLY A 404 -9.72 10.21 -24.10
C GLY A 404 -8.48 11.07 -24.05
N ARG A 405 -8.42 12.15 -24.86
CA ARG A 405 -7.30 13.11 -24.86
C ARG A 405 -7.56 14.34 -24.02
N GLN A 406 -8.83 14.69 -23.78
CA GLN A 406 -9.18 15.87 -22.98
C GLN A 406 -10.14 15.50 -21.86
N HIS A 407 -9.74 15.75 -20.62
CA HIS A 407 -10.63 15.61 -19.47
C HIS A 407 -11.77 16.62 -19.54
N ARG A 408 -12.98 16.18 -19.21
CA ARG A 408 -14.15 17.02 -19.00
C ARG A 408 -14.17 17.43 -17.53
N LYS A 409 -14.23 18.73 -17.27
CA LYS A 409 -14.44 19.25 -15.91
C LYS A 409 -15.78 18.79 -15.37
N VAL A 410 -15.81 18.44 -14.09
CA VAL A 410 -17.04 18.19 -13.34
C VAL A 410 -17.82 19.50 -13.20
N ASP A 411 -19.15 19.42 -13.15
CA ASP A 411 -20.01 20.58 -12.92
C ASP A 411 -19.91 21.05 -11.45
N ASP A 412 -19.71 22.35 -11.23
CA ASP A 412 -19.66 22.93 -9.88
C ASP A 412 -20.91 22.60 -9.06
N ALA A 413 -22.09 22.47 -9.68
CA ALA A 413 -23.32 22.08 -8.98
C ALA A 413 -23.31 20.63 -8.45
N LEU A 414 -22.60 19.72 -9.14
CA LEU A 414 -22.38 18.35 -8.65
C LEU A 414 -21.36 18.35 -7.51
N LEU A 415 -20.26 19.09 -7.65
CA LEU A 415 -19.25 19.25 -6.60
C LEU A 415 -19.83 19.88 -5.33
N GLU A 416 -20.71 20.88 -5.44
CA GLU A 416 -21.42 21.47 -4.30
C GLU A 416 -22.40 20.49 -3.66
N LYS A 417 -23.11 19.68 -4.45
CA LYS A 417 -24.02 18.64 -3.95
C LYS A 417 -23.27 17.56 -3.15
N TRP A 418 -22.17 17.03 -3.70
CA TRP A 418 -21.37 16.00 -3.05
C TRP A 418 -20.62 16.53 -1.82
N GLY A 419 -20.04 17.74 -1.93
CA GLY A 419 -19.39 18.41 -0.79
C GLY A 419 -20.38 18.65 0.36
N LYS A 420 -21.60 19.09 0.06
CA LYS A 420 -22.66 19.26 1.05
C LYS A 420 -23.03 17.92 1.72
N TYR A 421 -23.20 16.85 0.95
CA TYR A 421 -23.47 15.51 1.53
C TYR A 421 -22.33 15.10 2.48
N CYS A 422 -21.09 15.31 2.06
CA CYS A 422 -19.91 15.00 2.88
C CYS A 422 -19.89 15.80 4.20
N LEU A 423 -20.22 17.10 4.15
CA LEU A 423 -20.38 17.95 5.33
C LEU A 423 -21.50 17.47 6.26
N GLU A 424 -22.66 17.11 5.71
CA GLU A 424 -23.81 16.63 6.49
C GLU A 424 -23.48 15.30 7.19
N HIS A 425 -22.81 14.38 6.50
CA HIS A 425 -22.53 13.01 6.98
C HIS A 425 -21.17 12.81 7.68
N GLY A 426 -20.36 13.86 7.85
CA GLY A 426 -19.05 13.75 8.50
C GLY A 426 -18.01 12.96 7.70
N ILE A 427 -18.12 12.99 6.36
CA ILE A 427 -17.18 12.33 5.44
C ILE A 427 -16.13 13.36 5.02
N HIS A 428 -14.87 13.13 5.35
CA HIS A 428 -13.74 13.94 4.88
C HIS A 428 -13.58 13.85 3.36
N VAL A 429 -13.15 14.94 2.74
CA VAL A 429 -12.95 15.05 1.30
C VAL A 429 -11.53 15.50 1.02
N GLU A 430 -10.85 14.76 0.14
CA GLU A 430 -9.66 15.22 -0.56
C GLU A 430 -9.96 15.35 -2.06
N ALA A 431 -9.21 16.20 -2.76
CA ALA A 431 -9.35 16.37 -4.21
C ALA A 431 -7.98 16.38 -4.92
N ALA A 432 -7.78 15.45 -5.83
CA ALA A 432 -6.63 15.40 -6.74
C ALA A 432 -6.91 16.14 -8.07
N THR A 433 -8.18 16.33 -8.43
CA THR A 433 -8.65 17.12 -9.58
C THR A 433 -9.88 17.95 -9.20
N ASP A 434 -10.33 18.82 -10.12
CA ASP A 434 -11.62 19.54 -10.05
C ASP A 434 -11.83 20.39 -8.77
N PHE A 435 -10.75 20.83 -8.13
CA PHE A 435 -10.80 21.68 -6.93
C PHE A 435 -10.63 23.18 -7.24
N GLU A 436 -10.20 23.56 -8.45
CA GLU A 436 -9.75 24.92 -8.75
C GLU A 436 -10.86 25.98 -8.64
N SER A 437 -12.13 25.62 -8.88
CA SER A 437 -13.28 26.51 -8.69
C SER A 437 -13.59 26.81 -7.21
N GLY A 438 -13.04 26.00 -6.29
CA GLY A 438 -13.36 26.01 -4.87
C GLY A 438 -14.79 25.58 -4.54
N ALA A 439 -15.58 25.10 -5.51
CA ALA A 439 -16.98 24.70 -5.32
C ALA A 439 -17.11 23.57 -4.27
N LEU A 440 -16.38 22.49 -4.48
CA LEU A 440 -16.26 21.37 -3.54
C LEU A 440 -15.82 21.83 -2.14
N ALA A 441 -14.76 22.65 -2.07
CA ALA A 441 -14.19 23.12 -0.81
C ALA A 441 -15.16 24.02 0.00
N ARG A 442 -15.92 24.90 -0.68
CA ARG A 442 -16.94 25.73 -0.03
C ARG A 442 -18.09 24.88 0.52
N ALA A 443 -18.52 23.86 -0.20
CA ALA A 443 -19.65 23.02 0.19
C ALA A 443 -19.29 21.97 1.26
N ALA A 444 -18.10 21.38 1.18
CA ALA A 444 -17.58 20.44 2.18
C ALA A 444 -17.14 21.14 3.48
N GLY A 445 -16.84 22.44 3.45
CA GLY A 445 -16.56 23.22 4.66
C GLY A 445 -15.37 22.67 5.45
N ASN A 446 -15.59 22.30 6.72
CA ASN A 446 -14.57 21.70 7.58
C ASN A 446 -14.30 20.22 7.27
N MET A 447 -15.11 19.56 6.43
CA MET A 447 -14.80 18.22 5.92
C MET A 447 -13.83 18.24 4.73
N MET A 448 -13.60 19.39 4.09
CA MET A 448 -12.52 19.52 3.11
C MET A 448 -11.17 19.40 3.83
N HIS A 449 -10.53 18.24 3.73
CA HIS A 449 -9.24 17.97 4.34
C HIS A 449 -8.15 18.75 3.61
N ALA A 450 -7.88 18.37 2.35
CA ALA A 450 -6.84 18.99 1.54
C ALA A 450 -7.12 18.82 0.04
N ALA A 451 -6.34 19.48 -0.81
CA ALA A 451 -6.26 19.16 -2.23
C ALA A 451 -4.82 19.23 -2.74
N GLY A 452 -4.58 18.62 -3.90
CA GLY A 452 -3.29 18.69 -4.59
C GLY A 452 -2.94 17.41 -5.31
N TYR A 453 -1.73 17.39 -5.89
CA TYR A 453 -1.38 16.36 -6.85
C TYR A 453 -1.26 14.95 -6.26
N HIS A 454 -1.73 13.99 -7.05
CA HIS A 454 -1.72 12.57 -6.72
C HIS A 454 -0.31 12.02 -6.50
N GLU A 455 0.62 12.17 -7.46
CA GLU A 455 1.97 11.54 -7.42
C GLU A 455 3.09 12.46 -7.95
N LEU A 456 2.94 13.79 -7.84
CA LEU A 456 3.80 14.75 -8.56
C LEU A 456 5.30 14.50 -8.34
N THR A 457 5.74 14.33 -7.09
CA THR A 457 7.16 14.20 -6.76
C THR A 457 7.77 12.90 -7.24
N GLY A 458 7.02 11.79 -7.16
CA GLY A 458 7.39 10.52 -7.76
C GLY A 458 7.72 10.67 -9.24
N VAL A 459 6.80 11.30 -9.99
CA VAL A 459 6.96 11.48 -11.45
C VAL A 459 8.15 12.37 -11.81
N LEU A 460 8.39 13.45 -11.07
CA LEU A 460 9.52 14.36 -11.30
C LEU A 460 10.88 13.68 -11.10
N TYR A 461 11.01 12.76 -10.14
CA TYR A 461 12.25 12.00 -9.95
C TYR A 461 12.37 10.84 -10.96
N ALA A 462 11.25 10.29 -11.41
CA ALA A 462 11.18 9.13 -12.31
C ALA A 462 11.32 9.43 -13.81
N VAL A 463 11.78 10.62 -14.19
CA VAL A 463 12.05 11.00 -15.59
C VAL A 463 13.51 11.40 -15.76
N ASP A 464 13.98 11.40 -17.02
CA ASP A 464 15.36 11.79 -17.35
C ASP A 464 15.60 13.30 -17.12
N PRO A 465 16.84 13.72 -16.86
CA PRO A 465 17.19 15.12 -16.68
C PRO A 465 16.73 16.02 -17.82
N ASP A 466 16.05 17.11 -17.47
CA ASP A 466 15.61 18.13 -18.42
C ASP A 466 16.82 18.79 -19.07
N HIS A 467 16.82 18.93 -20.40
CA HIS A 467 17.93 19.55 -21.13
C HIS A 467 18.02 21.08 -20.92
N GLU A 468 16.96 21.70 -20.42
CA GLU A 468 16.92 23.13 -20.07
C GLU A 468 17.39 23.40 -18.63
N ILE A 469 17.18 22.46 -17.70
CA ILE A 469 17.62 22.57 -16.29
C ILE A 469 19.05 22.02 -16.15
N ARG A 470 20.01 22.86 -15.73
CA ARG A 470 21.44 22.51 -15.77
C ARG A 470 22.20 22.86 -14.48
N PRO A 471 21.88 22.20 -13.35
CA PRO A 471 22.47 22.55 -12.07
C PRO A 471 23.98 22.28 -12.04
N GLU A 472 24.75 23.19 -11.46
CA GLU A 472 26.17 22.97 -11.22
C GLU A 472 26.45 22.15 -9.96
N SER A 473 25.47 22.01 -9.06
CA SER A 473 25.64 21.37 -7.75
C SER A 473 24.37 20.67 -7.24
N MET A 474 24.53 19.77 -6.27
CA MET A 474 23.41 19.08 -5.59
C MET A 474 22.48 20.06 -4.87
N ARG A 475 23.05 21.19 -4.41
CA ARG A 475 22.30 22.29 -3.82
C ARG A 475 21.40 22.97 -4.85
N GLU A 476 21.93 23.32 -6.01
CA GLU A 476 21.14 23.99 -7.06
C GLU A 476 20.02 23.08 -7.57
N ALA A 477 20.29 21.76 -7.71
CA ALA A 477 19.25 20.77 -8.01
C ALA A 477 18.14 20.77 -6.94
N THR A 478 18.50 20.79 -5.65
CA THR A 478 17.55 20.88 -4.53
C THR A 478 16.72 22.18 -4.58
N GLU A 479 17.39 23.32 -4.74
CA GLU A 479 16.75 24.64 -4.75
C GLU A 479 15.77 24.78 -5.93
N ASN A 480 16.13 24.28 -7.11
CA ASN A 480 15.25 24.23 -8.28
C ASN A 480 14.04 23.31 -8.06
N TYR A 481 14.24 22.13 -7.46
CA TYR A 481 13.16 21.18 -7.15
C TYR A 481 12.14 21.77 -6.16
N VAL A 482 12.63 22.34 -5.04
CA VAL A 482 11.78 22.97 -4.02
C VAL A 482 11.05 24.20 -4.58
N ALA A 483 11.70 25.01 -5.43
CA ALA A 483 11.08 26.15 -6.08
C ALA A 483 9.95 25.73 -7.05
N PHE A 484 10.15 24.67 -7.83
CA PHE A 484 9.11 24.11 -8.70
C PHE A 484 7.88 23.65 -7.92
N LEU A 485 8.09 22.90 -6.82
CA LEU A 485 6.99 22.44 -5.97
C LEU A 485 6.24 23.60 -5.33
N ARG A 486 6.95 24.63 -4.85
CA ARG A 486 6.34 25.82 -4.22
C ARG A 486 5.39 26.57 -5.15
N GLU A 487 5.76 26.72 -6.43
CA GLU A 487 4.86 27.31 -7.44
C GLU A 487 3.53 26.56 -7.56
N LYS A 488 3.55 25.23 -7.40
CA LYS A 488 2.33 24.41 -7.42
C LYS A 488 1.52 24.56 -6.13
N VAL A 489 2.19 24.60 -4.97
CA VAL A 489 1.59 24.86 -3.65
C VAL A 489 0.86 26.21 -3.65
N ASP A 490 1.56 27.30 -3.97
CA ASP A 490 1.05 28.68 -4.01
C ASP A 490 -0.17 28.88 -4.93
N ARG A 491 -0.35 27.99 -5.90
CA ARG A 491 -1.51 27.98 -6.79
C ARG A 491 -2.69 27.21 -6.20
N ILE A 492 -2.45 26.10 -5.48
CA ILE A 492 -3.50 25.27 -4.88
C ILE A 492 -4.09 25.95 -3.63
N HIS A 493 -3.27 26.64 -2.82
CA HIS A 493 -3.73 27.47 -1.68
C HIS A 493 -4.72 28.59 -2.07
N ARG A 494 -4.89 28.89 -3.37
CA ARG A 494 -5.90 29.85 -3.86
C ARG A 494 -7.33 29.30 -3.83
N SER A 495 -7.48 27.97 -3.77
CA SER A 495 -8.78 27.29 -3.83
C SER A 495 -9.08 26.46 -2.57
N VAL A 496 -8.06 26.04 -1.82
CA VAL A 496 -8.20 25.24 -0.58
C VAL A 496 -7.29 25.72 0.54
N ARG A 497 -7.62 25.36 1.79
CA ARG A 497 -6.82 25.71 2.97
C ARG A 497 -5.52 24.90 3.09
N LEU A 498 -5.59 23.58 2.89
CA LEU A 498 -4.44 22.68 3.04
C LEU A 498 -4.06 22.09 1.68
N VAL A 499 -2.78 22.16 1.35
CA VAL A 499 -2.17 21.56 0.16
C VAL A 499 -1.57 20.22 0.53
N SER A 500 -1.73 19.25 -0.37
CA SER A 500 -1.31 17.88 -0.11
C SER A 500 -0.82 17.16 -1.36
N PHE A 501 0.36 16.55 -1.29
CA PHE A 501 0.96 15.76 -2.37
C PHE A 501 1.13 14.30 -1.95
N GLY A 502 0.94 13.38 -2.90
CA GLY A 502 1.42 12.02 -2.76
C GLY A 502 2.87 11.87 -3.24
N ASP A 503 3.64 11.03 -2.55
CA ASP A 503 5.07 10.80 -2.80
C ASP A 503 5.45 9.32 -2.75
N ALA A 504 6.07 8.85 -3.83
CA ALA A 504 6.61 7.48 -4.01
C ALA A 504 8.15 7.42 -4.05
N SER A 505 8.83 8.55 -3.82
CA SER A 505 10.24 8.78 -4.19
C SER A 505 11.14 9.18 -3.02
N GLY A 506 10.66 9.11 -1.78
CA GLY A 506 11.44 9.58 -0.63
C GLY A 506 11.61 11.12 -0.62
N GLY A 507 10.75 11.84 -1.33
CA GLY A 507 10.82 13.30 -1.50
C GLY A 507 10.15 14.09 -0.37
N GLN A 508 9.66 13.44 0.68
CA GLN A 508 8.69 14.02 1.62
C GLN A 508 9.22 15.27 2.34
N ARG A 509 10.49 15.30 2.74
CA ARG A 509 11.08 16.51 3.35
C ARG A 509 11.05 17.74 2.44
N TYR A 510 11.20 17.52 1.13
CA TYR A 510 11.24 18.60 0.14
C TYR A 510 9.83 19.14 -0.17
N CYS A 511 8.80 18.31 -0.08
CA CYS A 511 7.40 18.76 -0.08
C CYS A 511 7.13 19.74 1.07
N TYR A 512 7.49 19.38 2.32
CA TYR A 512 7.31 20.29 3.45
C TYR A 512 8.15 21.57 3.31
N GLN A 513 9.41 21.48 2.87
CA GLN A 513 10.23 22.67 2.57
C GLN A 513 9.64 23.55 1.45
N ALA A 514 8.88 22.98 0.51
CA ALA A 514 8.17 23.72 -0.52
C ALA A 514 6.90 24.43 0.01
N GLY A 515 6.34 23.99 1.14
CA GLY A 515 5.13 24.54 1.76
C GLY A 515 3.90 23.63 1.68
N VAL A 516 4.06 22.34 1.38
CA VAL A 516 2.97 21.35 1.45
C VAL A 516 2.56 21.16 2.92
N ASP A 517 1.26 21.21 3.21
CA ASP A 517 0.74 21.08 4.59
C ASP A 517 0.66 19.61 5.04
N TYR A 518 0.35 18.70 4.11
CA TYR A 518 0.10 17.27 4.39
C TYR A 518 0.66 16.35 3.31
N ILE A 519 1.23 15.21 3.69
CA ILE A 519 1.80 14.24 2.74
C ILE A 519 1.10 12.90 2.84
N ARG A 520 0.89 12.29 1.66
CA ARG A 520 0.51 10.88 1.52
C ARG A 520 1.71 10.11 0.97
N ALA A 521 2.13 9.03 1.61
CA ALA A 521 3.10 8.13 1.01
C ALA A 521 2.40 7.14 0.06
N GLU A 522 2.92 6.95 -1.15
CA GLU A 522 2.40 5.95 -2.09
C GLU A 522 2.96 4.57 -1.73
N THR A 523 2.17 3.82 -0.96
CA THR A 523 2.53 2.45 -0.58
C THR A 523 2.20 1.46 -1.70
N MET A 524 2.93 0.35 -1.76
CA MET A 524 2.92 -0.64 -2.87
C MET A 524 3.72 -0.26 -4.11
N VAL A 525 4.64 0.70 -3.95
CA VAL A 525 5.64 1.06 -4.98
C VAL A 525 7.05 0.63 -4.58
N PRO A 526 7.82 1.38 -3.74
CA PRO A 526 9.00 0.81 -3.10
C PRO A 526 8.58 0.04 -1.83
N ASN A 527 9.55 -0.26 -0.96
CA ASN A 527 9.26 -0.87 0.33
C ASN A 527 8.46 0.09 1.24
N THR A 528 7.33 -0.38 1.79
CA THR A 528 6.39 0.42 2.59
C THR A 528 7.06 1.05 3.82
N MET A 529 7.92 0.30 4.52
CA MET A 529 8.59 0.82 5.72
C MET A 529 9.51 1.99 5.40
N HIS A 530 10.20 1.93 4.25
CA HIS A 530 11.13 2.97 3.83
C HIS A 530 10.40 4.31 3.67
N LEU A 531 9.31 4.35 2.88
CA LEU A 531 8.50 5.57 2.71
C LEU A 531 7.84 6.03 4.00
N CYS A 532 7.25 5.12 4.79
CA CYS A 532 6.57 5.47 6.03
C CYS A 532 7.54 6.05 7.08
N SER A 533 8.80 5.60 7.10
CA SER A 533 9.84 6.13 8.00
C SER A 533 10.32 7.54 7.61
N LEU A 534 10.24 7.90 6.31
CA LEU A 534 10.54 9.24 5.79
C LEU A 534 9.34 10.20 5.94
N ALA A 535 8.12 9.73 5.67
CA ALA A 535 6.90 10.54 5.77
C ALA A 535 6.61 10.95 7.22
N ARG A 536 6.75 10.02 8.17
CA ARG A 536 6.57 10.27 9.60
C ARG A 536 7.51 11.36 10.10
N THR A 537 8.82 11.17 9.94
CA THR A 537 9.85 12.11 10.44
C THR A 537 9.72 13.49 9.82
N ALA A 538 9.49 13.57 8.51
CA ALA A 538 9.30 14.83 7.82
C ALA A 538 8.06 15.57 8.36
N SER A 539 6.94 14.88 8.58
CA SER A 539 5.73 15.49 9.16
C SER A 539 5.93 15.93 10.62
N GLU A 540 6.63 15.14 11.44
CA GLU A 540 6.86 15.45 12.86
C GLU A 540 7.92 16.53 13.09
N ALA A 541 8.86 16.72 12.15
CA ALA A 541 9.93 17.71 12.26
C ALA A 541 9.64 19.02 11.50
N MET A 542 8.76 19.01 10.49
CA MET A 542 8.49 20.16 9.62
C MET A 542 7.02 20.59 9.58
N SER A 543 6.11 19.84 10.21
CA SER A 543 4.67 20.15 10.29
C SER A 543 4.13 19.74 11.69
N ASP A 544 2.84 19.42 11.81
CA ASP A 544 2.18 19.06 13.08
C ASP A 544 2.25 17.55 13.45
N GLY A 545 2.92 16.75 12.62
CA GLY A 545 3.03 15.30 12.72
C GLY A 545 1.87 14.50 12.11
N ALA A 546 0.95 15.12 11.36
CA ALA A 546 -0.07 14.41 10.61
C ALA A 546 0.43 14.02 9.20
N TRP A 547 0.20 12.77 8.80
CA TRP A 547 0.61 12.22 7.50
C TRP A 547 -0.19 10.95 7.17
N GLY A 548 -0.29 10.64 5.88
CA GLY A 548 -1.17 9.60 5.36
C GLY A 548 -0.50 8.61 4.42
N VAL A 549 -1.28 7.64 3.96
CA VAL A 549 -0.92 6.72 2.88
C VAL A 549 -2.02 6.65 1.82
N HIS A 550 -1.61 6.60 0.56
CA HIS A 550 -2.42 6.04 -0.51
C HIS A 550 -1.84 4.69 -0.90
N VAL A 551 -2.73 3.75 -1.24
CA VAL A 551 -2.42 2.33 -1.29
C VAL A 551 -2.62 1.82 -2.72
N ALA A 552 -1.51 1.69 -3.44
CA ALA A 552 -1.44 1.28 -4.84
C ALA A 552 -1.53 -0.26 -5.03
N THR A 553 -2.43 -0.95 -4.32
CA THR A 553 -2.41 -2.43 -4.27
C THR A 553 -2.66 -3.09 -5.62
N GLN A 554 -3.42 -2.46 -6.54
CA GLN A 554 -3.56 -3.00 -7.89
C GLN A 554 -2.33 -2.79 -8.78
N HIS A 555 -1.41 -1.87 -8.42
CA HIS A 555 -0.14 -1.63 -9.10
C HIS A 555 0.99 -2.51 -8.55
N ALA A 556 0.90 -3.00 -7.32
CA ALA A 556 1.93 -3.84 -6.72
C ALA A 556 2.41 -4.96 -7.67
N MET A 557 1.52 -5.87 -8.08
CA MET A 557 1.92 -7.08 -8.82
C MET A 557 0.78 -7.70 -9.64
N GLN A 558 1.09 -8.21 -10.83
CA GLN A 558 0.27 -9.19 -11.58
C GLN A 558 1.09 -10.46 -11.91
N PRO A 559 0.44 -11.63 -12.12
CA PRO A 559 -1.00 -11.89 -12.05
C PRO A 559 -1.61 -11.69 -10.66
N TYR A 560 -2.93 -11.49 -10.61
CA TYR A 560 -3.69 -11.41 -9.37
C TYR A 560 -3.99 -12.82 -8.80
N PHE A 561 -3.93 -12.91 -7.48
CA PHE A 561 -4.17 -14.10 -6.67
C PHE A 561 -4.94 -13.71 -5.39
N ALA A 562 -5.21 -14.66 -4.48
CA ALA A 562 -5.89 -14.38 -3.20
C ALA A 562 -4.97 -13.73 -2.13
N ASN A 563 -3.65 -13.73 -2.34
CA ASN A 563 -2.68 -13.17 -1.41
C ASN A 563 -2.51 -11.64 -1.54
N GLN A 564 -3.02 -11.01 -2.60
CA GLN A 564 -3.18 -9.55 -2.72
C GLN A 564 -3.99 -8.92 -1.57
N LEU A 565 -4.90 -9.66 -0.94
CA LEU A 565 -5.58 -9.17 0.27
C LEU A 565 -4.65 -9.10 1.49
N GLY A 566 -3.56 -9.89 1.51
CA GLY A 566 -2.51 -9.82 2.54
C GLY A 566 -1.60 -8.60 2.33
N LEU A 567 -1.29 -8.27 1.07
CA LEU A 567 -0.67 -6.99 0.72
C LEU A 567 -1.51 -5.80 1.19
N PHE A 568 -2.82 -5.80 0.90
CA PHE A 568 -3.72 -4.72 1.31
C PHE A 568 -3.80 -4.59 2.84
N PHE A 569 -3.94 -5.71 3.56
CA PHE A 569 -3.91 -5.74 5.02
C PHE A 569 -2.64 -5.09 5.58
N LEU A 570 -1.46 -5.51 5.11
CA LEU A 570 -0.19 -4.97 5.61
C LEU A 570 -0.04 -3.48 5.29
N SER A 571 -0.50 -3.03 4.12
CA SER A 571 -0.46 -1.62 3.70
C SER A 571 -1.23 -0.70 4.65
N LEU A 572 -2.38 -1.17 5.15
CA LEU A 572 -3.19 -0.46 6.15
C LEU A 572 -2.58 -0.54 7.55
N TYR A 573 -2.38 -1.77 8.05
CA TYR A 573 -2.03 -1.99 9.46
C TYR A 573 -0.59 -1.58 9.81
N GLN A 574 0.39 -1.78 8.91
CA GLN A 574 1.77 -1.36 9.19
C GLN A 574 1.86 0.17 9.26
N SER A 575 1.28 0.86 8.29
CA SER A 575 1.23 2.33 8.22
C SER A 575 0.53 2.94 9.44
N TRP A 576 -0.57 2.32 9.90
CA TRP A 576 -1.24 2.71 11.15
C TRP A 576 -0.36 2.47 12.39
N MET A 577 0.31 1.32 12.51
CA MET A 577 1.23 1.09 13.63
C MET A 577 2.41 2.08 13.62
N MET A 578 2.89 2.46 12.44
CA MET A 578 3.98 3.43 12.29
C MET A 578 3.54 4.87 12.63
N GLY A 579 2.31 5.27 12.35
CA GLY A 579 1.75 6.56 12.79
C GLY A 579 0.80 7.28 11.82
N ALA A 580 0.53 6.75 10.62
CA ALA A 580 -0.32 7.41 9.63
C ALA A 580 -1.74 7.67 10.16
N ASN A 581 -2.38 8.77 9.79
CA ASN A 581 -3.74 9.11 10.18
C ASN A 581 -4.74 9.19 9.02
N MET A 582 -4.29 9.00 7.78
CA MET A 582 -5.13 8.94 6.58
C MET A 582 -4.78 7.71 5.74
N PHE A 583 -5.80 7.03 5.23
CA PHE A 583 -5.67 5.79 4.46
C PHE A 583 -6.71 5.77 3.34
N TYR A 584 -6.27 5.63 2.09
CA TYR A 584 -7.16 5.26 1.00
C TYR A 584 -6.53 4.32 -0.02
N GLU A 585 -7.37 3.52 -0.67
CA GLU A 585 -6.97 2.74 -1.85
C GLU A 585 -7.04 3.66 -3.09
N GLU A 586 -5.93 3.76 -3.82
CA GLU A 586 -5.73 4.68 -4.94
C GLU A 586 -6.75 4.50 -6.07
N ASP A 587 -7.14 3.26 -6.32
CA ASP A 587 -7.86 2.86 -7.51
C ASP A 587 -9.23 2.29 -7.16
N SER A 588 -9.75 2.73 -6.02
CA SER A 588 -11.00 2.30 -5.42
C SER A 588 -11.03 0.86 -4.92
N LEU A 589 -12.15 0.53 -4.27
CA LEU A 589 -12.47 -0.80 -3.80
C LEU A 589 -13.55 -1.48 -4.67
N PHE A 590 -13.86 -0.91 -5.85
CA PHE A 590 -15.06 -1.23 -6.62
C PHE A 590 -14.76 -2.07 -7.85
N VAL A 591 -13.67 -1.78 -8.56
CA VAL A 591 -13.20 -2.51 -9.75
C VAL A 591 -11.68 -2.72 -9.70
N MET A 592 -11.16 -3.69 -10.46
CA MET A 592 -9.73 -3.84 -10.74
C MET A 592 -9.55 -4.06 -12.25
N TRP A 593 -8.78 -3.22 -12.94
CA TRP A 593 -8.85 -3.15 -14.41
C TRP A 593 -7.57 -3.52 -15.18
N LYS A 594 -6.43 -3.70 -14.50
CA LYS A 594 -5.13 -3.89 -15.16
C LYS A 594 -4.81 -5.31 -15.64
N GLU A 595 -5.64 -6.29 -15.30
CA GLU A 595 -5.44 -7.70 -15.68
C GLU A 595 -6.73 -8.35 -16.24
N GLU A 596 -7.05 -9.59 -15.84
CA GLU A 596 -8.43 -10.06 -15.83
C GLU A 596 -9.24 -9.12 -14.95
N ARG A 597 -10.25 -8.48 -15.53
CA ARG A 597 -10.96 -7.40 -14.87
C ARG A 597 -11.95 -7.92 -13.84
N GLN A 598 -11.92 -7.31 -12.66
CA GLN A 598 -12.82 -7.62 -11.55
C GLN A 598 -13.79 -6.47 -11.34
N CYS A 599 -15.05 -6.83 -11.09
CA CYS A 599 -16.19 -5.96 -10.89
C CYS A 599 -16.62 -5.93 -9.42
N TRP A 600 -17.72 -5.22 -9.13
CA TRP A 600 -18.21 -4.96 -7.79
C TRP A 600 -18.24 -6.20 -6.88
N ASP A 601 -18.93 -7.28 -7.25
CA ASP A 601 -19.12 -8.47 -6.39
C ASP A 601 -17.98 -9.51 -6.48
N ASP A 602 -16.91 -9.27 -7.26
CA ASP A 602 -15.80 -10.21 -7.42
C ASP A 602 -14.88 -10.29 -6.17
N ALA A 603 -14.09 -11.36 -6.05
CA ALA A 603 -13.43 -11.75 -4.80
C ALA A 603 -12.44 -10.71 -4.22
N LEU A 604 -11.64 -10.02 -5.04
CA LEU A 604 -10.68 -9.05 -4.52
C LEU A 604 -11.31 -7.71 -4.20
N THR A 605 -12.24 -7.21 -5.03
CA THR A 605 -12.95 -5.94 -4.80
C THR A 605 -13.84 -6.06 -3.55
N SER A 606 -14.64 -7.11 -3.44
CA SER A 606 -15.47 -7.39 -2.26
C SER A 606 -14.62 -7.63 -1.00
N GLY A 607 -13.52 -8.40 -1.11
CA GLY A 607 -12.56 -8.62 -0.03
C GLY A 607 -11.91 -7.33 0.46
N LYS A 608 -11.47 -6.44 -0.45
CA LYS A 608 -10.95 -5.11 -0.12
C LYS A 608 -12.00 -4.25 0.60
N ARG A 609 -13.26 -4.22 0.15
CA ARG A 609 -14.35 -3.47 0.83
C ARG A 609 -14.68 -4.02 2.22
N GLN A 610 -14.65 -5.33 2.41
CA GLN A 610 -14.79 -5.93 3.73
C GLN A 610 -13.61 -5.54 4.63
N MET A 611 -12.40 -5.67 4.13
CA MET A 611 -11.18 -5.34 4.88
C MET A 611 -11.12 -3.86 5.27
N LEU A 612 -11.56 -2.92 4.41
CA LEU A 612 -11.60 -1.50 4.77
C LEU A 612 -12.63 -1.23 5.88
N ARG A 613 -13.81 -1.88 5.87
CA ARG A 613 -14.78 -1.79 7.00
C ARG A 613 -14.20 -2.31 8.30
N GLU A 614 -13.53 -3.46 8.24
CA GLU A 614 -12.93 -4.10 9.41
C GLU A 614 -11.79 -3.24 9.97
N PHE A 615 -10.96 -2.66 9.09
CA PHE A 615 -9.93 -1.70 9.46
C PHE A 615 -10.50 -0.39 10.02
N TYR A 616 -11.52 0.21 9.39
CA TYR A 616 -12.17 1.42 9.88
C TYR A 616 -12.81 1.20 11.26
N HIS A 617 -13.54 0.09 11.44
CA HIS A 617 -14.06 -0.30 12.75
C HIS A 617 -12.94 -0.49 13.77
N PHE A 618 -11.85 -1.18 13.39
CA PHE A 618 -10.70 -1.39 14.27
C PHE A 618 -10.07 -0.06 14.71
N VAL A 619 -9.64 0.81 13.80
CA VAL A 619 -8.93 2.05 14.18
C VAL A 619 -9.81 3.03 14.97
N MET A 620 -11.12 3.06 14.71
CA MET A 620 -12.06 3.90 15.47
C MET A 620 -12.40 3.34 16.86
N THR A 621 -12.15 2.06 17.12
CA THR A 621 -12.38 1.41 18.44
C THR A 621 -11.09 1.08 19.18
N HIS A 622 -9.93 1.17 18.52
CA HIS A 622 -8.61 0.89 19.07
C HIS A 622 -7.67 2.11 18.90
N PRO A 623 -8.02 3.29 19.43
CA PRO A 623 -7.22 4.50 19.28
C PRO A 623 -5.80 4.30 19.85
N ARG A 624 -4.79 4.80 19.12
CA ARG A 624 -3.38 4.67 19.51
C ARG A 624 -3.08 5.49 20.76
N GLN A 625 -2.53 4.83 21.77
CA GLN A 625 -2.12 5.43 23.04
C GLN A 625 -0.62 5.73 23.07
N GLY A 626 -0.22 6.66 23.95
CA GLY A 626 1.19 6.97 24.20
C GLY A 626 1.96 7.48 22.97
N TYR A 627 3.29 7.38 23.02
CA TYR A 627 4.21 7.98 22.04
C TYR A 627 5.28 7.04 21.49
N SER A 628 5.90 7.52 20.41
CA SER A 628 7.02 6.97 19.64
C SER A 628 8.34 7.64 20.09
N CYS A 629 9.41 7.00 20.59
CA CYS A 629 9.83 5.60 20.76
C CYS A 629 10.43 4.86 19.56
N ARG A 630 11.31 5.49 18.77
CA ARG A 630 12.24 4.83 17.82
C ARG A 630 13.66 5.10 18.35
N PRO A 631 14.46 4.11 18.77
CA PRO A 631 15.79 4.40 19.32
C PRO A 631 16.89 4.54 18.25
N ILE A 632 16.61 4.18 17.00
CA ILE A 632 17.55 4.19 15.88
C ILE A 632 16.98 5.13 14.82
N ALA A 633 17.83 5.98 14.24
CA ALA A 633 17.53 6.70 13.02
C ALA A 633 18.70 6.72 12.04
N PHE A 634 18.35 6.77 10.76
CA PHE A 634 19.25 7.05 9.65
C PHE A 634 19.10 8.53 9.30
N LEU A 635 20.21 9.25 9.10
CA LEU A 635 20.19 10.69 8.89
C LEU A 635 20.22 11.04 7.39
N GLU A 636 19.18 11.72 6.94
CA GLU A 636 19.06 12.27 5.59
C GLU A 636 19.92 13.54 5.46
N GLY A 637 21.14 13.38 4.96
CA GLY A 637 22.09 14.49 4.81
C GLY A 637 21.60 15.59 3.86
N ARG A 638 22.22 16.76 3.98
CA ARG A 638 21.82 17.99 3.28
C ARG A 638 22.03 17.85 1.79
N TYR A 639 21.02 18.24 1.00
CA TYR A 639 20.98 18.10 -0.46
C TYR A 639 21.08 16.65 -0.98
N ALA A 640 20.90 15.63 -0.12
CA ALA A 640 20.82 14.25 -0.57
C ALA A 640 19.54 14.04 -1.39
N ALA A 641 19.70 13.48 -2.58
CA ALA A 641 18.61 13.25 -3.52
C ALA A 641 17.52 12.34 -2.91
N PRO A 642 16.23 12.56 -3.24
CA PRO A 642 15.16 11.61 -2.99
C PRO A 642 15.53 10.18 -3.44
N PHE A 643 15.01 9.18 -2.74
CA PHE A 643 15.30 7.79 -3.02
C PHE A 643 14.18 7.11 -3.84
N ASN A 644 14.47 6.73 -5.08
CA ASN A 644 13.42 6.37 -6.03
C ASN A 644 13.48 4.95 -6.62
N GLY A 645 12.48 4.14 -6.26
CA GLY A 645 12.15 2.89 -6.95
C GLY A 645 11.14 3.02 -8.09
N PHE A 646 10.39 4.14 -8.18
CA PHE A 646 9.20 4.37 -9.02
C PHE A 646 9.54 4.77 -10.48
N VAL A 647 8.75 4.30 -11.44
CA VAL A 647 8.81 4.63 -12.88
C VAL A 647 7.44 4.59 -13.54
N CYS A 648 6.99 5.74 -14.07
CA CYS A 648 5.76 5.85 -14.87
C CYS A 648 5.98 6.02 -16.38
N GLY A 649 7.23 5.91 -16.85
CA GLY A 649 7.64 6.22 -18.23
C GLY A 649 8.28 5.06 -19.00
N GLY A 650 9.05 5.38 -20.04
CA GLY A 650 9.87 4.39 -20.75
C GLY A 650 10.98 3.79 -19.86
N GLU A 651 11.59 2.70 -20.30
CA GLU A 651 12.77 2.14 -19.61
C GLU A 651 13.95 3.13 -19.71
N GLN A 652 14.27 3.77 -18.58
CA GLN A 652 15.46 4.60 -18.42
C GLN A 652 16.71 3.73 -18.12
N ASP A 653 17.88 4.27 -18.47
CA ASP A 653 19.17 3.63 -18.21
C ASP A 653 19.39 3.29 -16.71
N PRO A 654 20.04 2.16 -16.36
CA PRO A 654 20.33 1.79 -14.97
C PRO A 654 21.14 2.84 -14.19
N HIS A 655 21.96 3.63 -14.87
CA HIS A 655 22.85 4.64 -14.31
C HIS A 655 22.29 6.06 -14.41
N TYR A 656 20.97 6.22 -14.57
CA TYR A 656 20.32 7.54 -14.59
C TYR A 656 20.70 8.43 -13.39
N SER A 657 20.60 9.74 -13.63
CA SER A 657 20.98 10.78 -12.68
C SER A 657 20.21 10.70 -11.37
N VAL A 658 20.92 10.96 -10.26
CA VAL A 658 20.27 11.47 -9.05
C VAL A 658 19.53 12.78 -9.36
N TRP A 659 18.48 13.10 -8.60
CA TRP A 659 17.58 14.25 -8.83
C TRP A 659 16.64 14.18 -10.06
N GLY A 660 16.64 13.10 -10.84
CA GLY A 660 15.67 12.89 -11.93
C GLY A 660 15.64 14.04 -12.93
N GLN A 661 14.46 14.65 -13.16
CA GLN A 661 14.30 15.82 -14.02
C GLN A 661 15.27 16.98 -13.68
N PHE A 662 15.60 17.15 -12.40
CA PHE A 662 16.46 18.22 -11.87
C PHE A 662 17.92 17.78 -11.71
N GLY A 663 18.30 16.65 -12.30
CA GLY A 663 19.67 16.12 -12.30
C GLY A 663 20.50 16.56 -13.51
N ARG A 664 21.53 15.77 -13.85
CA ARG A 664 22.32 15.90 -15.09
C ARG A 664 22.67 14.53 -15.64
N ASN A 665 22.52 14.36 -16.94
CA ASN A 665 22.92 13.13 -17.63
C ASN A 665 24.45 13.08 -17.84
N LEU A 666 25.19 12.89 -16.75
CA LEU A 666 26.65 12.76 -16.69
C LEU A 666 27.04 11.61 -15.75
N PRO A 667 28.14 10.87 -16.01
CA PRO A 667 28.50 9.69 -15.21
C PRO A 667 28.66 9.99 -13.73
N GLU A 668 29.25 11.14 -13.38
CA GLU A 668 29.45 11.54 -11.98
C GLU A 668 28.15 11.88 -11.24
N TRP A 669 27.00 12.01 -11.93
CA TRP A 669 25.66 12.18 -11.35
C TRP A 669 24.86 10.87 -11.24
N GLY A 670 25.38 9.73 -11.71
CA GLY A 670 24.73 8.43 -11.53
C GLY A 670 24.74 7.95 -10.07
N HIS A 671 23.91 6.96 -9.72
CA HIS A 671 23.86 6.42 -8.35
C HIS A 671 25.17 5.69 -7.99
N ALA A 672 25.89 6.14 -6.96
CA ALA A 672 27.25 5.69 -6.61
C ALA A 672 27.41 5.49 -5.07
N GLN A 673 28.64 5.49 -4.55
CA GLN A 673 28.90 5.31 -3.10
C GLN A 673 27.96 6.08 -2.13
N PRO A 674 27.59 7.36 -2.39
CA PRO A 674 26.72 8.12 -1.48
C PRO A 674 25.28 7.60 -1.45
N GLU A 675 24.78 7.04 -2.54
CA GLU A 675 23.43 6.45 -2.62
C GLU A 675 23.45 4.97 -2.22
N LYS A 676 24.54 4.23 -2.53
CA LYS A 676 24.76 2.84 -2.10
C LYS A 676 24.68 2.65 -0.58
N CYS A 677 24.78 3.70 0.22
CA CYS A 677 24.50 3.65 1.66
C CYS A 677 23.09 3.08 1.98
N ARG A 678 22.10 3.25 1.10
CA ARG A 678 20.74 2.71 1.26
C ARG A 678 20.74 1.18 1.31
N GLN A 679 21.68 0.51 0.65
CA GLN A 679 21.85 -0.95 0.76
C GLN A 679 22.25 -1.39 2.19
N LEU A 680 22.72 -0.48 3.05
CA LEU A 680 22.98 -0.76 4.46
C LEU A 680 21.71 -0.74 5.34
N LEU A 681 20.59 -0.15 4.84
CA LEU A 681 19.29 -0.26 5.51
C LEU A 681 18.78 -1.70 5.56
N ASP A 682 19.31 -2.58 4.72
CA ASP A 682 19.08 -4.03 4.72
C ASP A 682 19.48 -4.72 6.06
N VAL A 683 20.32 -4.06 6.87
CA VAL A 683 20.60 -4.49 8.26
C VAL A 683 19.39 -4.27 9.17
N LEU A 684 18.64 -3.17 8.95
CA LEU A 684 17.44 -2.81 9.72
C LEU A 684 16.16 -3.42 9.12
N MET A 685 16.13 -3.65 7.81
CA MET A 685 15.01 -4.18 7.02
C MET A 685 15.47 -5.30 6.07
N PRO A 686 15.70 -6.55 6.54
CA PRO A 686 16.29 -7.60 5.73
C PRO A 686 15.47 -7.96 4.48
N GLY A 687 16.14 -7.89 3.33
CA GLY A 687 15.61 -8.01 1.98
C GLY A 687 15.09 -6.71 1.37
N CYS A 688 15.10 -5.57 2.06
CA CYS A 688 14.36 -4.38 1.60
C CYS A 688 14.72 -3.93 0.18
N LEU A 689 13.69 -3.44 -0.54
CA LEU A 689 13.84 -2.93 -1.89
C LEU A 689 14.62 -1.62 -1.89
N THR A 690 15.81 -1.64 -2.51
CA THR A 690 16.70 -0.47 -2.64
C THR A 690 16.92 -0.03 -4.11
N HIS A 691 15.95 -0.30 -5.00
CA HIS A 691 15.95 0.28 -6.36
C HIS A 691 16.10 1.82 -6.31
N PRO A 692 17.03 2.39 -7.08
CA PRO A 692 17.60 1.86 -8.32
C PRO A 692 18.95 1.13 -8.13
N LEU A 693 19.35 0.88 -6.89
CA LEU A 693 20.60 0.19 -6.59
C LEU A 693 20.45 -1.30 -6.91
N ARG A 694 21.52 -1.91 -7.42
CA ARG A 694 21.49 -3.30 -7.90
C ARG A 694 21.41 -4.29 -6.73
N GLN A 695 20.48 -5.25 -6.83
CA GLN A 695 20.19 -6.20 -5.77
C GLN A 695 20.05 -7.65 -6.28
N LYS A 696 20.39 -8.58 -5.38
CA LYS A 696 20.16 -10.02 -5.47
C LYS A 696 18.67 -10.32 -5.36
N TYR A 697 18.03 -10.60 -6.49
CA TYR A 697 16.59 -10.82 -6.56
C TYR A 697 16.09 -11.95 -5.67
N GLU A 698 16.93 -12.94 -5.34
CA GLU A 698 16.59 -14.07 -4.48
C GLU A 698 16.50 -13.71 -2.99
N LYS A 699 16.94 -12.50 -2.62
CA LYS A 699 16.88 -11.95 -1.26
C LYS A 699 15.90 -10.78 -1.12
N GLN A 700 15.52 -10.21 -2.25
CA GLN A 700 14.69 -9.02 -2.36
C GLN A 700 13.27 -9.26 -1.85
N ARG A 701 12.79 -8.32 -1.05
CA ARG A 701 11.45 -8.23 -0.50
C ARG A 701 10.88 -6.88 -0.90
N HIS A 702 10.11 -6.89 -1.98
CA HIS A 702 9.64 -5.69 -2.67
C HIS A 702 8.92 -4.72 -1.72
N PHE A 703 7.81 -5.16 -1.10
CA PHE A 703 6.93 -4.26 -0.35
C PHE A 703 7.12 -4.27 1.17
N PHE A 704 7.43 -5.42 1.75
CA PHE A 704 7.42 -5.61 3.20
C PHE A 704 8.61 -6.45 3.67
N ALA A 705 9.18 -6.11 4.83
CA ALA A 705 10.22 -6.88 5.50
C ALA A 705 9.99 -6.83 7.02
N GLY A 706 10.56 -7.76 7.77
CA GLY A 706 10.63 -7.65 9.22
C GLY A 706 11.71 -6.65 9.68
N THR A 707 11.70 -6.32 10.96
CA THR A 707 12.59 -5.31 11.57
C THR A 707 13.36 -5.91 12.75
N PRO A 708 14.56 -6.50 12.57
CA PRO A 708 15.28 -7.19 13.65
C PRO A 708 15.64 -6.32 14.86
N TYR A 709 15.64 -4.99 14.69
CA TYR A 709 15.94 -4.00 15.74
C TYR A 709 14.75 -3.09 16.06
N GLY A 710 13.57 -3.40 15.51
CA GLY A 710 12.36 -2.61 15.62
C GLY A 710 12.27 -1.51 14.57
N ASP A 711 11.11 -0.86 14.56
CA ASP A 711 10.81 0.35 13.80
C ASP A 711 11.84 1.48 14.07
N PHE A 712 12.28 2.12 12.99
CA PHE A 712 13.32 3.15 12.97
C PHE A 712 12.85 4.32 12.09
N ASP A 713 13.61 5.42 12.13
CA ASP A 713 13.26 6.66 11.45
C ASP A 713 14.33 7.06 10.41
N GLU A 714 13.91 7.70 9.32
CA GLU A 714 14.81 8.31 8.34
C GLU A 714 14.64 9.84 8.43
N VAL A 715 15.58 10.50 9.13
CA VAL A 715 15.37 11.83 9.71
C VAL A 715 16.06 12.92 8.88
N PRO A 716 15.36 13.98 8.44
CA PRO A 716 15.98 15.16 7.81
C PRO A 716 17.05 15.82 8.69
N VAL A 717 18.23 16.09 8.16
CA VAL A 717 19.27 16.89 8.86
C VAL A 717 18.79 18.31 9.18
N GLU A 718 17.79 18.79 8.44
CA GLU A 718 17.11 20.07 8.69
C GLU A 718 16.27 20.09 9.98
N SER A 719 16.00 18.95 10.61
CA SER A 719 15.31 18.89 11.91
C SER A 719 16.07 19.66 13.01
N ASP A 720 15.33 20.14 14.01
CA ASP A 720 15.92 20.79 15.19
C ASP A 720 16.78 19.83 16.02
N SER A 721 17.81 20.35 16.71
CA SER A 721 18.64 19.56 17.65
C SER A 721 17.80 18.80 18.68
N GLY A 722 16.73 19.42 19.18
CA GLY A 722 15.78 18.82 20.12
C GLY A 722 15.12 17.54 19.58
N PHE A 723 14.95 17.43 18.26
CA PHE A 723 14.37 16.25 17.62
C PHE A 723 15.33 15.05 17.66
N PHE A 724 16.64 15.28 17.47
CA PHE A 724 17.65 14.22 17.49
C PHE A 724 17.75 13.51 18.84
N HIS A 725 17.42 14.19 19.95
CA HIS A 725 17.43 13.59 21.30
C HIS A 725 16.36 12.51 21.54
N ARG A 726 15.44 12.29 20.58
CA ARG A 726 14.52 11.14 20.60
C ARG A 726 15.22 9.81 20.33
N TYR A 727 16.37 9.86 19.64
CA TYR A 727 17.14 8.69 19.22
C TYR A 727 18.28 8.39 20.20
N LYS A 728 18.73 7.14 20.20
CA LYS A 728 19.94 6.68 20.90
C LYS A 728 21.09 6.43 19.93
N LEU A 729 20.78 6.08 18.68
CA LEU A 729 21.73 5.84 17.59
C LEU A 729 21.34 6.66 16.36
N LEU A 730 22.26 7.48 15.86
CA LEU A 730 22.18 8.11 14.53
C LEU A 730 23.19 7.45 13.57
N LEU A 731 22.71 7.02 12.41
CA LEU A 731 23.50 6.49 11.30
C LEU A 731 23.62 7.59 10.24
N ASN A 732 24.79 8.21 10.11
CA ASN A 732 25.06 9.27 9.13
C ASN A 732 25.94 8.71 8.00
N LEU A 733 25.35 8.31 6.87
CA LEU A 733 26.01 7.41 5.91
C LEU A 733 25.90 7.81 4.43
N GLY A 734 24.93 8.65 4.04
CA GLY A 734 24.64 8.99 2.64
C GLY A 734 25.33 10.26 2.12
N TRP A 735 24.78 10.91 1.09
CA TRP A 735 25.26 12.24 0.69
C TRP A 735 24.99 13.26 1.81
N ASN A 736 25.95 14.14 2.08
CA ASN A 736 25.77 15.29 2.98
C ASN A 736 26.69 16.44 2.55
N THR A 737 26.16 17.67 2.55
CA THR A 737 26.94 18.90 2.48
C THR A 737 26.87 19.60 3.85
N LEU A 738 27.92 19.41 4.66
CA LEU A 738 27.93 19.87 6.04
C LEU A 738 28.03 21.41 6.15
N ILE A 739 27.13 22.01 6.93
CA ILE A 739 27.20 23.40 7.39
C ILE A 739 27.45 23.46 8.91
N PRO A 740 27.88 24.61 9.48
CA PRO A 740 28.16 24.72 10.91
C PRO A 740 26.99 24.33 11.83
N GLU A 741 25.76 24.69 11.44
CA GLU A 741 24.54 24.39 12.19
C GLU A 741 24.32 22.86 12.35
N ASP A 742 24.50 22.10 11.27
CA ASP A 742 24.36 20.64 11.29
C ASP A 742 25.45 19.98 12.14
N TYR A 743 26.67 20.53 12.10
CA TYR A 743 27.77 20.08 12.98
C TYR A 743 27.45 20.35 14.45
N ASP A 744 26.92 21.52 14.78
CA ASP A 744 26.48 21.87 16.13
C ASP A 744 25.32 20.97 16.61
N LYS A 745 24.35 20.65 15.75
CA LYS A 745 23.26 19.68 16.04
C LYS A 745 23.81 18.28 16.35
N LEU A 746 24.71 17.77 15.51
CA LEU A 746 25.35 16.46 15.71
C LEU A 746 26.19 16.43 17.00
N ARG A 747 26.93 17.51 17.28
CA ARG A 747 27.70 17.66 18.52
C ARG A 747 26.81 17.64 19.75
N ASP A 748 25.72 18.38 19.72
CA ASP A 748 24.81 18.49 20.86
C ASP A 748 24.05 17.17 21.10
N PHE A 749 23.65 16.44 20.04
CA PHE A 749 23.11 15.07 20.15
C PHE A 749 24.07 14.13 20.90
N VAL A 750 25.35 14.10 20.50
CA VAL A 750 26.37 13.24 21.14
C VAL A 750 26.63 13.70 22.58
N ARG A 751 26.74 15.02 22.82
CA ARG A 751 26.97 15.58 24.16
C ARG A 751 25.96 15.07 25.18
N GLU A 752 24.69 14.99 24.78
CA GLU A 752 23.60 14.58 25.68
C GLU A 752 23.42 13.06 25.84
N GLY A 753 24.17 12.24 25.11
CA GLY A 753 24.21 10.79 25.31
C GLY A 753 24.05 9.95 24.04
N GLY A 754 23.86 10.59 22.89
CA GLY A 754 23.69 9.92 21.61
C GLY A 754 24.94 9.18 21.13
N THR A 755 24.73 8.04 20.46
CA THR A 755 25.74 7.35 19.66
C THR A 755 25.63 7.80 18.20
N LEU A 756 26.69 8.37 17.65
CA LEU A 756 26.78 8.72 16.23
C LEU A 756 27.71 7.75 15.51
N PHE A 757 27.21 7.06 14.48
CA PHE A 757 28.02 6.28 13.54
C PHE A 757 28.08 7.00 12.20
N SER A 758 29.28 7.36 11.76
CA SER A 758 29.48 8.27 10.62
C SER A 758 30.61 7.82 9.69
N GLY A 759 30.47 8.10 8.40
CA GLY A 759 31.59 8.10 7.45
C GLY A 759 32.37 9.42 7.49
N LEU A 760 33.67 9.40 7.24
CA LEU A 760 34.45 10.64 7.07
C LEU A 760 33.85 11.61 6.01
N PRO A 761 33.28 11.15 4.87
CA PRO A 761 32.65 12.05 3.91
C PRO A 761 31.44 12.86 4.41
N GLN A 762 30.83 12.48 5.53
CA GLN A 762 29.73 13.25 6.12
C GLN A 762 30.16 14.61 6.66
N PHE A 763 31.47 14.79 6.88
CA PHE A 763 32.07 16.05 7.29
C PHE A 763 32.57 16.87 6.08
N GLY A 764 32.22 16.46 4.86
CA GLY A 764 32.50 17.18 3.62
C GLY A 764 31.64 18.43 3.46
N THR A 765 32.21 19.50 2.90
CA THR A 765 31.48 20.76 2.61
C THR A 765 31.28 20.99 1.10
N GLN A 766 31.47 19.95 0.27
CA GLN A 766 31.29 20.04 -1.17
C GLN A 766 29.81 20.02 -1.57
N GLU A 767 29.46 20.85 -2.56
CA GLU A 767 28.15 20.81 -3.23
C GLU A 767 28.23 20.07 -4.59
N LYS A 768 29.43 19.92 -5.17
CA LYS A 768 29.68 19.26 -6.48
C LYS A 768 29.98 17.77 -6.32
N ARG A 769 29.46 16.97 -7.25
CA ARG A 769 29.55 15.49 -7.22
C ARG A 769 30.78 14.86 -7.89
N ASP A 770 31.63 15.64 -8.54
CA ASP A 770 32.83 15.11 -9.24
C ASP A 770 33.94 14.59 -8.29
N PHE A 771 33.83 14.86 -6.98
CA PHE A 771 34.79 14.49 -5.92
C PHE A 771 36.25 14.95 -6.12
N THR A 772 36.55 15.74 -7.15
CA THR A 772 37.92 16.21 -7.45
C THR A 772 38.42 17.24 -6.42
N ASP A 773 37.49 17.96 -5.78
CA ASP A 773 37.72 18.99 -4.78
C ASP A 773 36.99 18.65 -3.46
N PHE A 774 37.11 17.39 -3.01
CA PHE A 774 36.55 16.95 -1.74
C PHE A 774 37.25 17.63 -0.56
N ARG A 775 36.51 18.44 0.20
CA ARG A 775 37.01 19.27 1.31
C ARG A 775 36.28 18.94 2.59
N LEU A 776 37.03 18.69 3.66
CA LEU A 776 36.49 18.50 5.00
C LEU A 776 36.28 19.84 5.72
N PHE A 777 35.22 19.89 6.53
CA PHE A 777 34.92 20.99 7.44
C PHE A 777 36.12 21.32 8.33
N ARG A 778 36.35 22.63 8.54
CA ARG A 778 37.53 23.17 9.25
C ARG A 778 38.88 22.60 8.76
N SER A 779 38.99 22.33 7.46
CA SER A 779 40.18 21.72 6.84
C SER A 779 40.58 20.36 7.44
N GLY A 780 39.61 19.59 7.94
CA GLY A 780 39.84 18.28 8.54
C GLY A 780 40.13 18.30 10.05
N ASP A 781 40.11 19.47 10.71
CA ASP A 781 40.11 19.52 12.17
C ASP A 781 38.72 19.21 12.74
N LEU A 782 38.50 17.92 13.00
CA LEU A 782 37.29 17.35 13.60
C LEU A 782 37.52 16.99 15.08
N SER A 783 38.53 17.56 15.74
CA SER A 783 38.96 17.15 17.08
C SER A 783 37.90 17.36 18.16
N GLU A 784 37.05 18.38 18.01
CA GLU A 784 35.96 18.70 18.95
C GLU A 784 34.88 17.60 19.03
N LEU A 785 34.41 17.07 17.90
CA LEU A 785 33.33 16.09 17.85
C LEU A 785 33.82 14.65 17.65
N CYS A 786 34.87 14.47 16.84
CA CYS A 786 35.34 13.15 16.42
C CYS A 786 36.65 12.73 17.08
N GLY A 787 37.31 13.62 17.84
CA GLY A 787 38.59 13.34 18.48
C GLY A 787 39.73 13.05 17.50
N ILE A 788 39.64 13.52 16.24
CA ILE A 788 40.63 13.29 15.19
C ILE A 788 40.92 14.56 14.37
N LYS A 789 42.11 14.65 13.80
CA LYS A 789 42.44 15.57 12.70
C LYS A 789 42.81 14.78 11.46
N VAL A 790 42.43 15.27 10.29
CA VAL A 790 42.55 14.53 9.03
C VAL A 790 43.30 15.35 7.98
N PHE A 791 44.38 14.79 7.43
CA PHE A 791 45.30 15.49 6.53
C PHE A 791 45.14 15.14 5.04
N GLY A 792 44.23 14.23 4.70
CA GLY A 792 44.01 13.75 3.34
C GLY A 792 43.96 12.22 3.23
N PRO A 793 43.83 11.67 2.01
CA PRO A 793 43.97 10.23 1.78
C PRO A 793 45.44 9.79 1.88
N THR A 794 45.67 8.58 2.40
CA THR A 794 46.98 7.90 2.33
C THR A 794 47.22 7.29 0.95
N SER A 795 48.41 6.70 0.76
CA SER A 795 48.71 5.82 -0.38
C SER A 795 48.11 4.42 -0.28
N HIS A 796 47.41 4.09 0.81
CA HIS A 796 46.90 2.75 1.10
C HIS A 796 45.39 2.68 0.92
N GLU A 797 44.94 1.66 0.20
CA GLU A 797 43.54 1.28 0.10
C GLU A 797 43.17 0.30 1.22
N PHE A 798 41.89 0.28 1.60
CA PHE A 798 41.36 -0.67 2.56
C PHE A 798 41.47 -2.10 2.00
N SER A 799 42.06 -3.03 2.76
CA SER A 799 42.33 -4.40 2.32
C SER A 799 41.10 -5.31 2.27
N GLY A 800 39.93 -4.83 2.70
CA GLY A 800 38.73 -5.66 2.87
C GLY A 800 38.78 -6.58 4.11
N GLN A 801 39.80 -6.42 4.96
CA GLN A 801 39.99 -7.16 6.20
C GLN A 801 40.27 -6.20 7.37
N TRP A 802 39.65 -6.45 8.52
CA TRP A 802 39.81 -5.62 9.71
C TRP A 802 40.00 -6.46 10.98
N ASN A 803 40.51 -5.82 12.03
CA ASN A 803 40.50 -6.36 13.39
C ASN A 803 39.88 -5.35 14.34
N CYS A 804 39.15 -5.83 15.35
CA CYS A 804 38.56 -5.01 16.41
C CYS A 804 39.49 -4.89 17.62
N ALA A 805 39.48 -3.75 18.30
CA ALA A 805 40.41 -3.46 19.40
C ALA A 805 40.19 -4.30 20.67
N GLY A 806 38.94 -4.70 20.96
CA GLY A 806 38.64 -5.66 22.03
C GLY A 806 38.91 -7.12 21.63
N ARG A 807 39.36 -7.37 20.39
CA ARG A 807 39.45 -8.70 19.75
C ARG A 807 38.10 -9.43 19.67
N GLU A 808 37.01 -8.69 19.74
CA GLU A 808 35.67 -9.22 19.49
C GLU A 808 35.49 -9.57 18.00
N MET A 809 34.84 -10.70 17.72
CA MET A 809 34.35 -10.99 16.38
C MET A 809 32.93 -10.43 16.27
N ILE A 810 32.74 -9.48 15.34
CA ILE A 810 31.43 -8.94 15.00
C ILE A 810 30.87 -9.80 13.85
N PRO A 811 29.64 -10.33 13.95
CA PRO A 811 29.03 -11.07 12.85
C PRO A 811 28.95 -10.23 11.58
N GLU A 812 29.40 -10.79 10.46
CA GLU A 812 29.19 -10.18 9.15
C GLU A 812 27.71 -10.35 8.76
N VAL A 813 27.08 -9.27 8.30
CA VAL A 813 25.73 -9.32 7.74
C VAL A 813 25.83 -9.42 6.23
N GLU A 814 25.25 -10.47 5.66
CA GLU A 814 25.18 -10.60 4.22
C GLU A 814 24.03 -9.74 3.66
N LEU A 815 24.39 -8.75 2.85
CA LEU A 815 23.46 -7.85 2.19
C LEU A 815 22.89 -8.46 0.90
N SER A 816 21.73 -7.94 0.53
CA SER A 816 21.01 -8.13 -0.73
C SER A 816 21.63 -7.30 -1.87
N ALA A 817 22.64 -6.47 -1.61
CA ALA A 817 23.39 -5.74 -2.62
C ALA A 817 24.07 -6.67 -3.64
N MET A 818 24.16 -6.21 -4.90
CA MET A 818 25.09 -6.77 -5.89
C MET A 818 26.42 -5.97 -5.91
N PRO A 819 27.54 -6.60 -6.27
CA PRO A 819 28.80 -5.91 -6.59
C PRO A 819 28.60 -4.88 -7.71
N SER A 820 29.47 -3.88 -7.77
CA SER A 820 29.53 -2.87 -8.84
C SER A 820 29.66 -3.51 -10.23
N ASP A 821 29.21 -2.83 -11.29
CA ASP A 821 29.25 -3.36 -12.66
C ASP A 821 30.68 -3.48 -13.19
N PHE A 822 31.61 -2.67 -12.67
CA PHE A 822 33.04 -2.76 -12.95
C PHE A 822 33.87 -2.28 -11.75
N PRO A 823 35.14 -2.74 -11.59
CA PRO A 823 35.96 -2.47 -10.41
C PRO A 823 36.29 -0.98 -10.13
N GLY A 824 36.01 -0.09 -11.09
CA GLY A 824 36.27 1.34 -10.98
C GLY A 824 35.03 2.21 -10.73
N GLU A 825 33.84 1.63 -10.59
CA GLU A 825 32.57 2.37 -10.45
C GLU A 825 32.55 3.27 -9.20
N ASP A 826 33.00 2.73 -8.06
CA ASP A 826 33.18 3.51 -6.84
C ASP A 826 34.55 4.23 -6.79
N GLY A 827 35.51 3.90 -7.66
CA GLY A 827 36.89 4.39 -7.54
C GLY A 827 37.66 3.75 -6.37
N SER A 828 38.58 4.50 -5.75
CA SER A 828 39.52 3.95 -4.75
C SER A 828 39.08 4.16 -3.29
N CYS A 829 38.96 3.07 -2.52
CA CYS A 829 38.70 3.12 -1.08
C CYS A 829 39.98 3.38 -0.25
N ARG A 830 40.56 4.58 -0.35
CA ARG A 830 41.78 4.94 0.41
C ARG A 830 41.50 5.17 1.89
N LEU A 831 42.40 4.72 2.77
CA LEU A 831 42.37 5.07 4.19
C LEU A 831 42.89 6.49 4.40
N ALA A 832 42.33 7.23 5.37
CA ALA A 832 42.69 8.62 5.64
C ALA A 832 43.91 8.74 6.57
N ALA A 833 44.74 9.76 6.33
CA ALA A 833 45.84 10.11 7.21
C ALA A 833 45.29 10.87 8.43
N VAL A 834 45.20 10.19 9.58
CA VAL A 834 44.57 10.72 10.80
C VAL A 834 45.54 10.87 11.97
N GLU A 835 45.48 12.01 12.66
CA GLU A 835 46.05 12.22 14.00
C GLU A 835 44.93 12.04 15.02
N LEU A 836 45.17 11.21 16.05
CA LEU A 836 44.22 11.01 17.14
C LEU A 836 44.35 12.16 18.15
N ALA A 837 43.33 13.01 18.19
CA ALA A 837 43.16 14.12 19.14
C ALA A 837 42.23 13.72 20.30
N GLY A 838 42.50 12.55 20.91
CA GLY A 838 41.71 11.98 22.01
C GLY A 838 40.78 10.82 21.62
N ALA A 839 40.58 10.55 20.32
CA ALA A 839 39.93 9.31 19.88
C ALA A 839 40.82 8.08 20.07
N GLU A 840 40.17 6.93 20.22
CA GLU A 840 40.78 5.60 20.29
C GLU A 840 40.52 4.86 18.97
N VAL A 841 41.40 3.93 18.57
CA VAL A 841 41.12 3.04 17.43
C VAL A 841 40.17 1.93 17.89
N ALA A 842 38.99 1.85 17.27
CA ALA A 842 38.00 0.78 17.50
C ALA A 842 38.21 -0.41 16.55
N ALA A 843 38.59 -0.13 15.30
CA ALA A 843 39.05 -1.13 14.35
C ALA A 843 40.17 -0.59 13.45
N TRP A 844 41.09 -1.47 13.03
CA TRP A 844 42.15 -1.17 12.05
C TRP A 844 42.09 -2.13 10.88
N ASP A 845 42.61 -1.68 9.75
CA ASP A 845 42.85 -2.51 8.57
C ASP A 845 43.91 -3.59 8.87
N ALA A 846 43.60 -4.84 8.57
CA ALA A 846 44.39 -5.99 9.02
C ALA A 846 45.78 -6.09 8.37
N VAL A 847 45.98 -5.47 7.20
CA VAL A 847 47.21 -5.57 6.41
C VAL A 847 48.14 -4.39 6.67
N THR A 848 47.59 -3.18 6.73
CA THR A 848 48.33 -1.91 6.86
C THR A 848 48.47 -1.45 8.31
N ALA A 849 47.67 -2.01 9.23
CA ALA A 849 47.51 -1.56 10.62
C ALA A 849 47.07 -0.09 10.78
N LEU A 850 46.59 0.55 9.70
CA LEU A 850 46.04 1.90 9.74
C LEU A 850 44.64 1.91 10.39
N PRO A 851 44.26 2.98 11.12
CA PRO A 851 42.91 3.13 11.66
C PRO A 851 41.86 3.04 10.54
N LEU A 852 40.86 2.19 10.75
CA LEU A 852 39.68 2.05 9.88
C LEU A 852 38.43 2.64 10.53
N LEU A 853 38.33 2.52 11.85
CA LEU A 853 37.26 3.11 12.66
C LEU A 853 37.83 3.67 13.96
N THR A 854 37.57 4.94 14.23
CA THR A 854 37.91 5.58 15.50
C THR A 854 36.68 5.76 16.37
N ARG A 855 36.85 5.64 17.69
CA ARG A 855 35.84 5.89 18.73
C ARG A 855 36.27 7.08 19.58
N TYR A 856 35.40 8.07 19.75
CA TYR A 856 35.63 9.20 20.66
C TYR A 856 34.46 9.36 21.63
N ARG A 857 34.76 9.54 22.92
CA ARG A 857 33.74 9.85 23.94
C ARG A 857 33.64 11.36 24.06
N TYR A 858 32.45 11.90 23.83
CA TYR A 858 32.18 13.33 23.88
C TYR A 858 30.92 13.60 24.70
N GLY A 859 31.05 14.38 25.78
CA GLY A 859 30.00 14.52 26.78
C GLY A 859 29.59 13.15 27.37
N LYS A 860 28.30 12.84 27.30
CA LYS A 860 27.73 11.56 27.77
C LYS A 860 27.75 10.46 26.69
N GLY A 861 27.85 10.84 25.40
CA GLY A 861 27.72 9.95 24.25
C GLY A 861 29.04 9.52 23.63
N VAL A 862 28.96 9.02 22.40
CA VAL A 862 30.11 8.47 21.67
C VAL A 862 29.97 8.68 20.16
N VAL A 863 31.08 8.99 19.49
CA VAL A 863 31.17 9.06 18.03
C VAL A 863 32.06 7.93 17.53
N TYR A 864 31.58 7.24 16.50
CA TYR A 864 32.31 6.28 15.71
C TYR A 864 32.47 6.82 14.28
N VAL A 865 33.70 6.98 13.80
CA VAL A 865 34.00 7.52 12.46
C VAL A 865 34.80 6.53 11.64
N ILE A 866 34.28 6.14 10.47
CA ILE A 866 35.03 5.35 9.48
C ILE A 866 36.07 6.27 8.85
N THR A 867 37.35 5.99 9.07
CA THR A 867 38.50 6.80 8.61
C THR A 867 38.95 6.42 7.21
N ALA A 868 37.99 6.27 6.30
CA ALA A 868 38.20 6.04 4.87
C ALA A 868 37.80 7.27 4.06
N TRP A 869 38.52 7.55 2.97
CA TRP A 869 38.27 8.63 2.02
C TRP A 869 37.20 8.23 0.98
N ALA A 870 36.15 7.58 1.48
CA ALA A 870 35.08 6.92 0.73
C ALA A 870 33.82 6.85 1.61
N TYR A 871 32.64 6.86 1.00
CA TYR A 871 31.37 6.75 1.73
C TYR A 871 31.19 5.31 2.24
N PRO A 872 30.49 5.10 3.37
CA PRO A 872 30.19 3.77 3.91
C PRO A 872 29.48 2.83 2.91
N GLY A 873 28.80 3.38 1.90
CA GLY A 873 28.17 2.63 0.81
C GLY A 873 29.13 2.08 -0.26
N HIS A 874 30.40 2.49 -0.29
CA HIS A 874 31.40 1.93 -1.21
C HIS A 874 31.52 0.42 -1.01
N GLU A 875 31.52 -0.36 -2.09
CA GLU A 875 31.57 -1.83 -2.09
C GLU A 875 32.60 -2.43 -1.11
N ALA A 876 33.83 -1.91 -1.08
CA ALA A 876 34.88 -2.37 -0.18
C ALA A 876 34.55 -2.19 1.32
N LEU A 877 33.74 -1.18 1.67
CA LEU A 877 33.33 -0.88 3.04
C LEU A 877 32.00 -1.52 3.45
N GLN A 878 31.13 -1.93 2.52
CA GLN A 878 29.77 -2.38 2.85
C GLN A 878 29.76 -3.50 3.91
N ARG A 879 30.64 -4.51 3.77
CA ARG A 879 30.75 -5.65 4.71
C ARG A 879 31.13 -5.19 6.13
N PHE A 880 32.03 -4.20 6.22
CA PHE A 880 32.47 -3.59 7.47
C PHE A 880 31.36 -2.72 8.09
N ALA A 881 30.78 -1.83 7.30
CA ALA A 881 29.72 -0.91 7.74
C ALA A 881 28.49 -1.69 8.23
N ALA A 882 28.06 -2.72 7.50
CA ALA A 882 26.92 -3.56 7.88
C ALA A 882 27.14 -4.30 9.20
N ALA A 883 28.34 -4.84 9.44
CA ALA A 883 28.70 -5.49 10.70
C ALA A 883 28.66 -4.50 11.89
N TRP A 884 29.15 -3.27 11.71
CA TRP A 884 29.08 -2.25 12.76
C TRP A 884 27.66 -1.71 12.99
N ILE A 885 26.85 -1.55 11.94
CA ILE A 885 25.42 -1.20 12.08
C ILE A 885 24.70 -2.31 12.85
N HIS A 886 24.93 -3.60 12.53
CA HIS A 886 24.36 -4.75 13.24
C HIS A 886 24.69 -4.72 14.75
N LYS A 887 25.96 -4.46 15.09
CA LYS A 887 26.42 -4.31 16.48
C LYS A 887 25.74 -3.14 17.18
N LEU A 888 25.80 -1.94 16.60
CA LEU A 888 25.29 -0.72 17.21
C LEU A 888 23.75 -0.73 17.30
N ALA A 889 23.04 -1.14 16.25
CA ALA A 889 21.58 -1.32 16.30
C ALA A 889 21.19 -2.35 17.38
N GLY A 890 21.94 -3.45 17.50
CA GLY A 890 21.80 -4.42 18.57
C GLY A 890 21.93 -3.80 19.97
N GLU A 891 22.93 -2.94 20.19
CA GLU A 891 23.15 -2.25 21.47
C GLU A 891 22.08 -1.20 21.80
N HIS A 892 21.44 -0.59 20.79
CA HIS A 892 20.57 0.57 20.97
C HIS A 892 19.05 0.28 20.81
N ARG A 893 18.65 -0.91 20.30
CA ARG A 893 17.24 -1.33 20.05
C ARG A 893 16.26 -1.20 21.23
N GLY A 894 16.76 -1.05 22.45
CA GLY A 894 15.95 -0.92 23.67
C GLY A 894 15.68 -2.26 24.37
N GLU A 895 14.95 -2.17 25.49
CA GLU A 895 14.69 -3.28 26.42
C GLU A 895 13.49 -4.14 26.01
N TRP A 896 12.63 -3.62 25.14
CA TRP A 896 11.50 -4.36 24.58
C TRP A 896 11.82 -4.61 23.10
N PHE A 897 11.96 -5.89 22.74
CA PHE A 897 12.34 -6.27 21.38
C PHE A 897 11.86 -7.68 21.06
N VAL A 898 11.80 -7.99 19.77
CA VAL A 898 11.40 -9.31 19.26
C VAL A 898 12.61 -9.95 18.58
N LYS A 899 12.97 -11.18 18.97
CA LYS A 899 13.86 -12.00 18.15
C LYS A 899 13.02 -12.81 17.19
N ASP A 900 13.26 -12.60 15.90
CA ASP A 900 12.60 -13.32 14.83
C ASP A 900 13.63 -14.00 13.93
N PRO A 901 13.77 -15.34 14.00
CA PRO A 901 14.66 -16.11 13.12
C PRO A 901 14.29 -16.02 11.63
N SER A 902 13.02 -15.78 11.30
CA SER A 902 12.55 -15.66 9.91
C SER A 902 12.87 -14.30 9.28
N LYS A 903 13.05 -13.28 10.12
CA LYS A 903 13.16 -11.86 9.75
C LYS A 903 11.90 -11.35 9.02
N GLU A 904 10.75 -12.00 9.17
CA GLU A 904 9.45 -11.70 8.56
C GLU A 904 8.47 -11.04 9.54
N VAL A 905 8.90 -10.61 10.73
CA VAL A 905 8.07 -9.86 11.68
C VAL A 905 8.51 -8.39 11.79
N PHE A 906 7.59 -7.48 11.46
CA PHE A 906 7.71 -6.05 11.78
C PHE A 906 7.24 -5.81 13.22
N TRP A 907 7.90 -4.93 13.98
CA TRP A 907 7.42 -4.58 15.33
C TRP A 907 7.58 -3.11 15.75
N THR A 908 6.46 -2.57 16.24
CA THR A 908 6.19 -1.27 16.87
C THR A 908 6.45 -1.23 18.39
N VAL A 909 7.05 -0.19 18.98
CA VAL A 909 6.88 0.08 20.43
C VAL A 909 6.28 1.47 20.64
N ARG A 910 5.24 1.58 21.47
CA ARG A 910 4.74 2.85 22.02
C ARG A 910 4.85 2.82 23.54
N ARG A 911 5.30 3.91 24.17
CA ARG A 911 5.32 4.04 25.64
C ARG A 911 4.18 4.94 26.10
N PHE A 912 3.58 4.62 27.23
CA PHE A 912 2.64 5.51 27.91
C PHE A 912 3.41 6.54 28.76
N ASP A 913 2.69 7.39 29.47
CA ASP A 913 3.28 8.45 30.29
C ASP A 913 4.17 7.91 31.43
N ASP A 914 3.88 6.72 31.95
CA ASP A 914 4.84 5.95 32.76
C ASP A 914 5.72 5.11 31.84
N ALA A 915 7.03 5.35 31.88
CA ALA A 915 8.01 4.66 31.05
C ALA A 915 8.05 3.13 31.27
N ARG A 916 7.49 2.58 32.36
CA ARG A 916 7.36 1.15 32.62
C ARG A 916 6.19 0.49 31.87
N CYS A 917 5.30 1.29 31.29
CA CYS A 917 4.06 0.84 30.65
C CYS A 917 4.00 1.25 29.17
N GLY A 918 3.34 0.44 28.34
CA GLY A 918 3.24 0.72 26.90
C GLY A 918 2.77 -0.47 26.08
N GLN A 919 2.85 -0.36 24.76
CA GLN A 919 2.40 -1.36 23.80
C GLN A 919 3.54 -1.80 22.87
N LEU A 920 3.64 -3.11 22.67
CA LEU A 920 4.42 -3.76 21.62
C LEU A 920 3.46 -4.25 20.56
N PHE A 921 3.59 -3.74 19.34
CA PHE A 921 2.81 -4.15 18.18
C PHE A 921 3.65 -5.05 17.28
N MET A 922 3.06 -6.09 16.68
CA MET A 922 3.75 -6.98 15.75
C MET A 922 2.86 -7.33 14.55
N LEU A 923 3.48 -7.44 13.37
CA LEU A 923 2.83 -7.93 12.15
C LEU A 923 3.70 -8.99 11.47
N ASN A 924 3.05 -10.07 11.04
CA ASN A 924 3.66 -11.04 10.13
C ASN A 924 3.66 -10.47 8.72
N THR A 925 4.84 -10.08 8.23
CA THR A 925 5.06 -9.48 6.91
C THR A 925 5.14 -10.51 5.77
N ASP A 926 5.11 -11.80 6.10
CA ASP A 926 4.94 -12.86 5.11
C ASP A 926 3.47 -12.98 4.70
N TRP A 927 3.12 -12.30 3.62
CA TRP A 927 1.78 -12.31 3.04
C TRP A 927 1.56 -13.44 2.01
N THR A 928 2.57 -14.25 1.68
CA THR A 928 2.47 -15.17 0.53
C THR A 928 1.42 -16.26 0.74
N LEU A 929 1.26 -16.73 1.99
CA LEU A 929 0.33 -17.78 2.40
C LEU A 929 -0.67 -17.26 3.46
N PRO A 930 -1.99 -17.25 3.20
CA PRO A 930 -2.99 -16.80 4.18
C PRO A 930 -2.94 -17.57 5.51
N GLY A 931 -3.00 -16.84 6.63
CA GLY A 931 -3.04 -17.41 7.98
C GLY A 931 -1.75 -18.11 8.45
N ASN A 932 -0.62 -17.95 7.74
CA ASN A 932 0.67 -18.50 8.17
C ASN A 932 1.15 -17.85 9.49
N ARG A 933 2.08 -18.52 10.19
CA ARG A 933 2.53 -18.17 11.55
C ARG A 933 4.05 -17.98 11.61
N LYS A 934 4.49 -16.98 12.38
CA LYS A 934 5.90 -16.79 12.76
C LYS A 934 6.05 -16.95 14.27
N SER A 935 6.85 -17.93 14.68
CA SER A 935 7.26 -18.09 16.07
C SER A 935 8.39 -17.12 16.38
N VAL A 936 8.22 -16.29 17.41
CA VAL A 936 9.18 -15.27 17.83
C VAL A 936 9.39 -15.30 19.34
N GLU A 937 10.58 -14.91 19.79
CA GLU A 937 10.91 -14.75 21.21
C GLU A 937 10.72 -13.27 21.58
N VAL A 938 9.69 -12.95 22.37
CA VAL A 938 9.36 -11.60 22.82
C VAL A 938 10.12 -11.29 24.10
N HIS A 939 10.84 -10.17 24.11
CA HIS A 939 11.49 -9.59 25.29
C HIS A 939 10.72 -8.36 25.74
N ALA A 940 10.34 -8.34 27.03
CA ALA A 940 9.67 -7.23 27.69
C ALA A 940 10.42 -6.93 28.99
N GLY A 941 11.60 -6.32 28.86
CA GLY A 941 12.50 -6.10 30.00
C GLY A 941 13.11 -7.42 30.47
N ALA A 942 12.85 -7.80 31.72
CA ALA A 942 13.33 -9.08 32.28
C ALA A 942 12.47 -10.30 31.87
N LEU A 943 11.25 -10.07 31.38
CA LEU A 943 10.36 -11.15 30.93
C LEU A 943 10.67 -11.54 29.48
N CYS A 944 10.76 -12.85 29.23
CA CYS A 944 10.98 -13.42 27.90
C CYS A 944 10.06 -14.63 27.69
N PHE A 945 9.42 -14.75 26.52
CA PHE A 945 8.54 -15.86 26.16
C PHE A 945 8.34 -16.01 24.64
N ASP A 946 8.01 -17.22 24.20
CA ASP A 946 7.62 -17.50 22.82
C ASP A 946 6.21 -16.99 22.51
N TYR A 947 6.03 -16.42 21.31
CA TYR A 947 4.77 -15.93 20.79
C TYR A 947 4.59 -16.28 19.31
N GLU A 948 3.34 -16.39 18.85
CA GLU A 948 3.02 -16.61 17.43
C GLU A 948 2.39 -15.36 16.82
N VAL A 949 3.03 -14.79 15.79
CA VAL A 949 2.44 -13.71 14.99
C VAL A 949 1.78 -14.34 13.75
N ILE A 950 0.50 -14.04 13.53
CA ILE A 950 -0.34 -14.68 12.50
C ILE A 950 -0.56 -13.69 11.34
N GLU A 951 -0.51 -14.17 10.10
CA GLU A 951 -0.87 -13.37 8.91
C GLU A 951 -2.32 -12.86 9.00
N ARG A 952 -2.55 -11.61 8.57
CA ARG A 952 -3.82 -10.87 8.70
C ARG A 952 -4.38 -10.71 10.13
N VAL A 953 -3.55 -10.82 11.16
CA VAL A 953 -3.95 -10.54 12.55
C VAL A 953 -2.99 -9.54 13.19
N PRO A 954 -3.43 -8.34 13.62
CA PRO A 954 -2.59 -7.43 14.37
C PRO A 954 -2.32 -8.01 15.76
N ALA A 955 -1.06 -8.27 16.08
CA ALA A 955 -0.67 -8.68 17.42
C ALA A 955 -0.33 -7.45 18.26
N MET A 956 -1.00 -7.33 19.41
CA MET A 956 -0.83 -6.20 20.35
C MET A 956 -0.61 -6.76 21.75
N LEU A 957 0.51 -6.40 22.37
CA LEU A 957 0.86 -6.79 23.72
C LEU A 957 1.10 -5.54 24.57
N THR A 958 0.40 -5.41 25.69
CA THR A 958 0.60 -4.28 26.61
C THR A 958 1.61 -4.69 27.67
N VAL A 959 2.77 -4.05 27.72
CA VAL A 959 3.81 -4.29 28.73
C VAL A 959 3.53 -3.40 29.94
N VAL A 960 3.67 -3.98 31.14
CA VAL A 960 3.31 -3.38 32.43
C VAL A 960 4.34 -3.79 33.48
N GLY A 961 5.41 -3.00 33.62
CA GLY A 961 6.51 -3.31 34.54
C GLY A 961 7.17 -4.66 34.21
N SER A 962 7.05 -5.63 35.11
CA SER A 962 7.57 -7.01 34.95
C SER A 962 6.66 -7.95 34.13
N LYS A 963 5.48 -7.47 33.70
CA LYS A 963 4.38 -8.29 33.16
C LYS A 963 4.00 -7.89 31.74
N VAL A 964 3.33 -8.80 31.04
CA VAL A 964 2.70 -8.54 29.74
C VAL A 964 1.24 -8.96 29.75
N LEU A 965 0.37 -8.09 29.24
CA LEU A 965 -1.06 -8.30 29.06
C LEU A 965 -1.34 -8.63 27.58
N GLU A 966 -2.04 -9.73 27.36
CA GLU A 966 -2.50 -10.21 26.05
C GLU A 966 -4.03 -10.36 26.09
N THR A 967 -4.72 -9.89 25.06
CA THR A 967 -6.16 -10.14 24.85
C THR A 967 -6.45 -10.40 23.38
N ALA A 968 -7.69 -10.76 23.04
CA ALA A 968 -8.07 -10.98 21.65
C ALA A 968 -8.01 -9.66 20.85
N PRO A 969 -7.56 -9.65 19.58
CA PRO A 969 -7.37 -8.43 18.78
C PRO A 969 -8.60 -7.53 18.54
N LYS A 970 -9.80 -8.01 18.92
CA LYS A 970 -11.07 -7.29 18.86
C LYS A 970 -11.43 -6.54 20.15
N ASN A 971 -10.61 -6.67 21.19
CA ASN A 971 -10.79 -6.01 22.48
C ASN A 971 -9.76 -4.89 22.59
N TYR A 972 -10.22 -3.69 22.94
CA TYR A 972 -9.34 -2.55 23.18
C TYR A 972 -8.98 -2.46 24.67
N LEU A 973 -7.71 -2.22 24.97
CA LEU A 973 -7.19 -2.09 26.33
C LEU A 973 -6.64 -0.67 26.52
N GLU A 974 -7.43 0.18 27.17
CA GLU A 974 -7.06 1.54 27.55
C GLU A 974 -6.22 1.52 28.83
N PHE A 975 -5.14 2.30 28.86
CA PHE A 975 -4.34 2.59 30.06
C PHE A 975 -4.86 3.88 30.71
N CYS A 976 -5.35 3.76 31.93
CA CYS A 976 -5.93 4.88 32.67
C CYS A 976 -4.87 5.66 33.47
N GLY A 977 -3.76 5.01 33.84
CA GLY A 977 -2.68 5.62 34.61
C GLY A 977 -1.95 4.64 35.52
N VAL A 978 -1.07 5.17 36.37
CA VAL A 978 -0.41 4.43 37.46
C VAL A 978 -0.78 5.06 38.80
N HIS A 979 -1.16 4.21 39.75
CA HIS A 979 -1.51 4.56 41.12
C HIS A 979 -0.72 3.66 42.09
N ASP A 980 0.03 4.28 42.99
CA ASP A 980 1.00 3.65 43.89
C ASP A 980 1.99 2.73 43.15
N ASN A 981 1.77 1.41 43.18
CA ASN A 981 2.57 0.42 42.46
C ASN A 981 1.75 -0.48 41.53
N SER A 982 0.60 0.03 41.05
CA SER A 982 -0.26 -0.64 40.08
C SER A 982 -0.56 0.25 38.89
N ALA A 983 -0.66 -0.33 37.71
CA ALA A 983 -1.24 0.31 36.54
C ALA A 983 -2.73 -0.03 36.45
N GLU A 984 -3.54 0.99 36.18
CA GLU A 984 -4.98 0.85 35.97
C GLU A 984 -5.29 0.80 34.48
N PHE A 985 -6.19 -0.11 34.11
CA PHE A 985 -6.63 -0.32 32.73
C PHE A 985 -8.14 -0.42 32.65
N SER A 986 -8.67 -0.03 31.50
CA SER A 986 -10.05 -0.24 31.10
C SER A 986 -10.09 -1.18 29.89
N LEU A 987 -10.77 -2.32 30.02
CA LEU A 987 -10.97 -3.27 28.92
C LEU A 987 -12.32 -3.02 28.22
N HIS A 988 -12.27 -2.61 26.96
CA HIS A 988 -13.44 -2.38 26.13
C HIS A 988 -13.68 -3.62 25.26
N SER A 989 -14.86 -4.23 25.40
CA SER A 989 -15.19 -5.47 24.70
C SER A 989 -16.68 -5.64 24.46
N CYS A 990 -17.04 -6.21 23.31
CA CYS A 990 -18.42 -6.55 22.96
C CYS A 990 -18.85 -7.98 23.33
N GLY A 991 -18.09 -8.63 24.21
CA GLY A 991 -18.37 -9.96 24.74
C GLY A 991 -17.47 -10.25 25.95
N ASN A 992 -17.82 -11.24 26.76
CA ASN A 992 -16.97 -11.62 27.90
C ASN A 992 -15.54 -11.90 27.41
N ALA A 993 -14.59 -11.21 28.03
CA ALA A 993 -13.23 -11.11 27.54
C ALA A 993 -12.25 -11.63 28.59
N VAL A 994 -11.14 -12.19 28.09
CA VAL A 994 -10.04 -12.67 28.92
C VAL A 994 -8.81 -11.82 28.64
N VAL A 995 -8.16 -11.36 29.71
CA VAL A 995 -6.81 -10.80 29.68
C VAL A 995 -5.88 -11.85 30.27
N LYS A 996 -4.91 -12.30 29.47
CA LYS A 996 -3.82 -13.16 29.95
C LYS A 996 -2.71 -12.25 30.47
N VAL A 997 -2.38 -12.41 31.74
CA VAL A 997 -1.27 -11.76 32.43
C VAL A 997 -0.10 -12.73 32.46
N ARG A 998 0.95 -12.43 31.69
CA ARG A 998 2.20 -13.18 31.65
C ARG A 998 3.21 -12.55 32.59
N SER A 999 3.88 -13.37 33.41
CA SER A 999 4.94 -12.94 34.34
C SER A 999 5.94 -14.08 34.54
N ALA A 1000 7.03 -13.82 35.28
CA ALA A 1000 7.98 -14.86 35.68
C ALA A 1000 7.37 -16.01 36.51
N ALA A 1001 6.20 -15.79 37.14
CA ALA A 1001 5.46 -16.82 37.88
C ALA A 1001 4.55 -17.70 36.99
N GLY A 1002 4.43 -17.38 35.69
CA GLY A 1002 3.57 -18.07 34.74
C GLY A 1002 2.49 -17.17 34.13
N VAL A 1003 1.43 -17.79 33.60
CA VAL A 1003 0.29 -17.11 32.98
C VAL A 1003 -0.94 -17.20 33.88
N ARG A 1004 -1.54 -16.06 34.20
CA ARG A 1004 -2.82 -15.94 34.91
C ARG A 1004 -3.86 -15.34 33.97
N GLU A 1005 -5.10 -15.82 34.05
CA GLU A 1005 -6.22 -15.23 33.30
C GLU A 1005 -7.10 -14.35 34.21
N ILE A 1006 -7.51 -13.19 33.69
CA ILE A 1006 -8.51 -12.31 34.29
C ILE A 1006 -9.71 -12.30 33.33
N SER A 1007 -10.85 -12.81 33.79
CA SER A 1007 -12.12 -12.75 33.05
C SER A 1007 -12.88 -11.48 33.42
N LEU A 1008 -13.28 -10.71 32.43
CA LEU A 1008 -14.03 -9.46 32.58
C LEU A 1008 -15.34 -9.51 31.77
N PRO A 1009 -16.42 -8.87 32.26
CA PRO A 1009 -17.70 -8.86 31.56
C PRO A 1009 -17.63 -8.03 30.26
N ALA A 1010 -18.52 -8.33 29.32
CA ALA A 1010 -18.72 -7.52 28.13
C ALA A 1010 -19.06 -6.06 28.52
N THR A 1011 -18.22 -5.10 28.16
CA THR A 1011 -18.44 -3.68 28.47
C THR A 1011 -17.77 -2.80 27.41
N PRO A 1012 -18.50 -2.32 26.38
CA PRO A 1012 -17.97 -1.39 25.38
C PRO A 1012 -17.55 -0.03 25.95
N GLY A 1013 -18.08 0.30 27.14
CA GLY A 1013 -17.71 1.48 27.92
C GLY A 1013 -16.50 1.31 28.83
N GLY A 1014 -15.86 0.14 28.82
CA GLY A 1014 -14.70 -0.15 29.66
C GLY A 1014 -15.03 -0.89 30.97
N ALA A 1015 -14.38 -2.03 31.19
CA ALA A 1015 -14.33 -2.71 32.49
C ALA A 1015 -12.98 -2.43 33.16
N VAL A 1016 -12.98 -1.67 34.25
CA VAL A 1016 -11.76 -1.23 34.95
C VAL A 1016 -11.16 -2.36 35.79
N PHE A 1017 -9.84 -2.53 35.72
CA PHE A 1017 -9.06 -3.43 36.55
C PHE A 1017 -7.63 -2.89 36.76
N GLN A 1018 -6.92 -3.41 37.76
CA GLN A 1018 -5.56 -3.01 38.08
C GLN A 1018 -4.57 -4.18 38.01
N VAL A 1019 -3.33 -3.88 37.66
CA VAL A 1019 -2.21 -4.83 37.57
C VAL A 1019 -1.01 -4.25 38.31
N GLU A 1020 -0.50 -4.97 39.30
CA GLU A 1020 0.73 -4.61 40.02
C GLU A 1020 1.94 -4.59 39.06
N LEU A 1021 2.84 -3.62 39.23
CA LEU A 1021 3.98 -3.43 38.32
C LEU A 1021 5.11 -4.46 38.54
N ASP A 1022 5.30 -4.94 39.77
CA ASP A 1022 6.38 -5.87 40.18
C ASP A 1022 5.93 -7.33 40.23
#